data_AF-X0H4X5-F1
#
_entry.id   AF-X0H4X5-F1
#
_cell.length_a   1.000
_cell.length_b   1.000
_cell.length_c   1.000
_cell.angle_alpha   90.00
_cell.angle_beta   90.00
_cell.angle_gamma   90.00
#
_symmetry.space_group_name_H-M   'P 1'
#
loop_
_entity.id
_entity.type
_entity.pdbx_description
1 polymer ?
#
loop_
_entity_poly.entity_id
_entity_poly.type
_entity_poly.pdbx_seq_one_letter_code
_entity_poly.pdbx_strand_id
1 'polypeptide(L)'
;MPLRQLYPDPMSAPGHAPPAKIDIIAVHGLGSAAKGETKHAFDTWRTPSGQKGRLWLQQDLPAHIPDSRIFLYQYDATPTYGRGLGDFRSKSDNLLEVISNEREDDLERPILLLGHNLGGLLIKQALINAHSNPGYIAIKDATAGLVFFGTPQDTVAQTLGETAVLIAKDLGLRAEDDVVKSLQTATIFSELESWKHQVLEYDIVSFWGSSDTVVSRECASLGLPGHIAKIVELNASHRELCKFGTTDRDQYNLKIVVANIKRLYKIAIEKFESHGVWFPDTSGIETPRTSEEYGQDDLDDGVEGTQSVKTSRTDTTRQPVITPTQGSQLQADETTVQNSLIKDFGHPNAEEAPGLTGSDVEGLHITDIQEAQGNLYSRTPFTNLSLPEPVLRGVRYLNYQWPTKVQESVLSAFTSYPPRNVIASYPPGTGRTTALAIALLSRIDYSSTTHPQALVIVPTRLLVRQTENYINEIGRSCDGLVVETVTASSKLTAKLEANVIVATPGRIFDYIRRRLVDTSQVRFFLVDDVDYFVDFSALKQLCIRVARKSPKTTQFLFFSDLSMQASEFVNDMIRSNTWEKHEVKAVELNANKIVHLLFRCSGEQEKLDIICKLPGVVQISMLIIFVQMRSSAHQIQRVLAEEGHAITNLFKATDDSEMEELLEKFETGQAKVLITKDYKTRGLDLPSSSMVINYDIPDADPYRYIRQVSRAGKAGRSGFAVNLVSDETELDALRSVAASGCFNLHELDSNDWDAAEQFLRNCTRSQRF
;
A
#
# COMPACT_ATOMS: atom_id res chain seq x y z
N MET A 1 1.66 -24.13 -9.42
CA MET A 1 0.94 -23.06 -8.73
C MET A 1 0.15 -23.66 -7.57
N PRO A 2 0.05 -22.97 -6.42
CA PRO A 2 -0.66 -23.44 -5.23
C PRO A 2 -2.18 -23.47 -5.41
N LEU A 3 -2.73 -22.66 -6.33
CA LEU A 3 -4.12 -22.74 -6.76
C LEU A 3 -4.22 -23.73 -7.93
N ARG A 4 -5.11 -24.71 -7.84
CA ARG A 4 -5.28 -25.75 -8.87
C ARG A 4 -6.72 -25.88 -9.29
N GLN A 5 -7.00 -25.67 -10.56
CA GLN A 5 -8.32 -25.89 -11.14
C GLN A 5 -8.67 -27.38 -11.12
N LEU A 6 -9.84 -27.70 -10.57
CA LEU A 6 -10.44 -29.02 -10.50
C LEU A 6 -11.51 -29.20 -11.60
N TYR A 7 -12.26 -28.14 -11.89
CA TYR A 7 -13.34 -28.12 -12.87
C TYR A 7 -13.41 -26.75 -13.56
N PRO A 8 -13.66 -26.68 -14.89
CA PRO A 8 -13.57 -27.80 -15.82
C PRO A 8 -12.15 -28.41 -15.81
N ASP A 9 -12.02 -29.68 -16.19
CA ASP A 9 -10.71 -30.35 -16.20
C ASP A 9 -9.77 -29.62 -17.18
N PRO A 10 -8.66 -29.02 -16.71
CA PRO A 10 -7.75 -28.25 -17.57
C PRO A 10 -7.07 -29.12 -18.64
N MET A 11 -7.08 -30.45 -18.51
CA MET A 11 -6.54 -31.38 -19.51
C MET A 11 -7.57 -31.77 -20.59
N SER A 12 -8.82 -31.30 -20.48
CA SER A 12 -9.85 -31.55 -21.50
C SER A 12 -9.67 -30.63 -22.72
N ALA A 13 -10.00 -31.12 -23.92
CA ALA A 13 -9.72 -30.42 -25.17
C ALA A 13 -10.40 -29.03 -25.23
N PRO A 14 -9.69 -27.97 -25.67
CA PRO A 14 -10.26 -26.62 -25.75
C PRO A 14 -11.35 -26.60 -26.84
N GLY A 15 -12.62 -26.46 -26.44
CA GLY A 15 -13.72 -26.28 -27.38
C GLY A 15 -15.14 -26.61 -26.90
N HIS A 16 -15.35 -27.10 -25.67
CA HIS A 16 -16.69 -27.50 -25.20
C HIS A 16 -17.10 -27.01 -23.80
N ALA A 17 -16.27 -26.22 -23.11
CA ALA A 17 -16.65 -25.67 -21.80
C ALA A 17 -17.40 -24.33 -21.99
N PRO A 18 -18.64 -24.18 -21.46
CA PRO A 18 -19.32 -22.89 -21.46
C PRO A 18 -18.50 -21.83 -20.69
N PRO A 19 -18.66 -20.53 -20.99
CA PRO A 19 -17.98 -19.47 -20.26
C PRO A 19 -18.38 -19.55 -18.78
N ALA A 20 -17.38 -19.60 -17.90
CA ALA A 20 -17.62 -19.70 -16.48
C ALA A 20 -18.23 -18.41 -15.94
N LYS A 21 -19.33 -18.54 -15.20
CA LYS A 21 -20.04 -17.43 -14.57
C LYS A 21 -19.59 -17.15 -13.13
N ILE A 22 -18.85 -18.07 -12.51
CA ILE A 22 -18.44 -17.95 -11.10
C ILE A 22 -17.15 -18.71 -10.83
N ASP A 23 -16.35 -18.21 -9.90
CA ASP A 23 -15.19 -18.91 -9.35
C ASP A 23 -15.50 -19.45 -7.94
N ILE A 24 -15.12 -20.69 -7.68
CA ILE A 24 -15.28 -21.35 -6.38
C ILE A 24 -13.92 -21.83 -5.91
N ILE A 25 -13.45 -21.34 -4.77
CA ILE A 25 -12.10 -21.64 -4.27
C ILE A 25 -12.20 -22.33 -2.92
N ALA A 26 -11.75 -23.57 -2.86
CA ALA A 26 -11.72 -24.38 -1.65
C ALA A 26 -10.36 -24.29 -0.95
N VAL A 27 -10.38 -23.97 0.34
CA VAL A 27 -9.22 -23.76 1.21
C VAL A 27 -9.27 -24.77 2.35
N HIS A 28 -8.27 -25.65 2.42
CA HIS A 28 -8.17 -26.64 3.49
C HIS A 28 -7.73 -26.01 4.82
N GLY A 29 -7.86 -26.75 5.93
CA GLY A 29 -7.37 -26.31 7.25
C GLY A 29 -6.03 -26.94 7.61
N LEU A 30 -5.71 -26.96 8.92
CA LEU A 30 -4.55 -27.69 9.47
C LEU A 30 -4.54 -29.16 9.06
N GLY A 31 -3.34 -29.68 8.77
CA GLY A 31 -3.09 -31.08 8.47
C GLY A 31 -2.61 -31.87 9.68
N SER A 32 -2.77 -33.20 9.63
CA SER A 32 -2.11 -34.08 10.59
C SER A 32 -0.61 -34.12 10.29
N ALA A 33 0.23 -34.07 11.34
CA ALA A 33 1.69 -34.14 11.23
C ALA A 33 2.22 -35.38 10.47
N ALA A 34 1.40 -36.42 10.30
CA ALA A 34 1.75 -37.65 9.59
C ALA A 34 1.53 -37.60 8.05
N LYS A 35 0.93 -36.54 7.50
CA LYS A 35 0.61 -36.43 6.06
C LYS A 35 1.34 -35.26 5.40
N GLY A 36 1.96 -35.50 4.24
CA GLY A 36 2.54 -34.43 3.42
C GLY A 36 1.48 -33.45 2.89
N GLU A 37 1.84 -32.17 2.79
CA GLU A 37 0.97 -31.01 2.53
C GLU A 37 0.02 -31.18 1.33
N THR A 38 0.55 -31.55 0.16
CA THR A 38 -0.26 -31.76 -1.05
C THR A 38 -1.31 -32.85 -0.85
N LYS A 39 -1.00 -33.91 -0.09
CA LYS A 39 -1.98 -34.98 0.17
C LYS A 39 -3.10 -34.47 1.07
N HIS A 40 -2.80 -33.61 2.04
CA HIS A 40 -3.79 -33.05 2.97
C HIS A 40 -4.80 -32.13 2.29
N ALA A 41 -4.35 -31.24 1.40
CA ALA A 41 -5.23 -30.33 0.67
C ALA A 41 -6.34 -31.08 -0.10
N PHE A 42 -5.96 -32.14 -0.83
CA PHE A 42 -6.92 -32.98 -1.53
C PHE A 42 -7.72 -33.87 -0.58
N ASP A 43 -7.05 -34.48 0.40
CA ASP A 43 -7.71 -35.39 1.33
C ASP A 43 -8.82 -34.68 2.08
N THR A 44 -8.67 -33.42 2.47
CA THR A 44 -9.74 -32.64 3.15
C THR A 44 -11.11 -32.79 2.48
N TRP A 45 -11.13 -32.79 1.15
CA TRP A 45 -12.34 -32.84 0.33
C TRP A 45 -12.60 -34.20 -0.34
N ARG A 46 -11.81 -35.23 0.03
CA ARG A 46 -11.83 -36.54 -0.65
C ARG A 46 -12.17 -37.70 0.28
N THR A 47 -13.04 -38.60 -0.19
CA THR A 47 -13.47 -39.79 0.57
C THR A 47 -13.44 -41.06 -0.30
N PRO A 48 -12.79 -42.16 0.15
CA PRO A 48 -11.80 -42.19 1.24
C PRO A 48 -10.59 -41.29 0.93
N SER A 49 -9.70 -41.07 1.89
CA SER A 49 -8.45 -40.33 1.64
C SER A 49 -7.54 -41.08 0.65
N GLY A 50 -6.66 -40.38 -0.07
CA GLY A 50 -5.73 -40.96 -1.03
C GLY A 50 -6.16 -40.82 -2.49
N GLN A 51 -5.28 -41.15 -3.45
CA GLN A 51 -5.49 -40.85 -4.88
C GLN A 51 -6.72 -41.51 -5.51
N LYS A 52 -7.18 -42.65 -4.97
CA LYS A 52 -8.35 -43.39 -5.48
C LYS A 52 -9.69 -42.91 -4.91
N GLY A 53 -9.67 -41.94 -3.99
CA GLY A 53 -10.88 -41.44 -3.36
C GLY A 53 -11.69 -40.50 -4.24
N ARG A 54 -12.99 -40.43 -4.00
CA ARG A 54 -13.92 -39.50 -4.67
C ARG A 54 -13.69 -38.08 -4.16
N LEU A 55 -13.38 -37.15 -5.06
CA LEU A 55 -13.27 -35.71 -4.78
C LEU A 55 -14.57 -35.03 -5.18
N TRP A 56 -15.46 -34.79 -4.21
CA TRP A 56 -16.83 -34.35 -4.49
C TRP A 56 -16.90 -32.95 -5.12
N LEU A 57 -15.95 -32.08 -4.82
CA LEU A 57 -15.80 -30.77 -5.47
C LEU A 57 -15.63 -30.87 -6.98
N GLN A 58 -15.00 -31.95 -7.47
CA GLN A 58 -14.78 -32.19 -8.89
C GLN A 58 -15.87 -33.08 -9.51
N GLN A 59 -16.39 -34.05 -8.75
CA GLN A 59 -17.22 -35.13 -9.30
C GLN A 59 -18.72 -34.94 -9.08
N ASP A 60 -19.12 -34.27 -8.00
CA ASP A 60 -20.53 -34.15 -7.60
C ASP A 60 -21.03 -32.70 -7.76
N LEU A 61 -20.24 -31.72 -7.32
CA LEU A 61 -20.65 -30.31 -7.32
C LEU A 61 -20.96 -29.74 -8.73
N PRO A 62 -20.15 -30.01 -9.79
CA PRO A 62 -20.42 -29.49 -11.12
C PRO A 62 -21.77 -29.89 -11.73
N ALA A 63 -22.35 -31.02 -11.35
CA ALA A 63 -23.68 -31.45 -11.82
C ALA A 63 -24.81 -30.47 -11.40
N HIS A 64 -24.54 -29.61 -10.42
CA HIS A 64 -25.51 -28.65 -9.89
C HIS A 64 -25.20 -27.20 -10.26
N ILE A 65 -23.95 -26.92 -10.63
CA ILE A 65 -23.41 -25.60 -10.98
C ILE A 65 -22.42 -25.72 -12.16
N PRO A 66 -22.89 -26.14 -13.35
CA PRO A 66 -22.03 -26.54 -14.46
C PRO A 66 -21.21 -25.41 -15.06
N ASP A 67 -21.62 -24.15 -14.87
CA ASP A 67 -20.97 -22.95 -15.40
C ASP A 67 -19.99 -22.33 -14.39
N SER A 68 -19.34 -23.13 -13.55
CA SER A 68 -18.38 -22.68 -12.54
C SER A 68 -16.93 -23.08 -12.88
N ARG A 69 -15.94 -22.29 -12.44
CA ARG A 69 -14.58 -22.80 -12.23
C ARG A 69 -14.42 -23.16 -10.77
N ILE A 70 -13.90 -24.35 -10.49
CA ILE A 70 -13.68 -24.83 -9.12
C ILE A 70 -12.19 -25.03 -8.93
N PHE A 71 -11.63 -24.38 -7.92
CA PHE A 71 -10.22 -24.41 -7.58
C PHE A 71 -10.00 -24.98 -6.18
N LEU A 72 -8.85 -25.63 -6.00
CA LEU A 72 -8.33 -26.04 -4.71
C LEU A 72 -7.05 -25.26 -4.41
N TYR A 73 -7.04 -24.49 -3.34
CA TYR A 73 -5.84 -23.82 -2.84
C TYR A 73 -5.04 -24.76 -1.94
N GLN A 74 -3.74 -24.88 -2.21
CA GLN A 74 -2.80 -25.74 -1.51
C GLN A 74 -1.76 -24.86 -0.81
N TYR A 75 -1.67 -24.97 0.52
CA TYR A 75 -0.71 -24.21 1.30
C TYR A 75 -0.16 -25.03 2.47
N ASP A 76 1.03 -24.66 2.96
CA ASP A 76 1.56 -25.22 4.19
C ASP A 76 0.90 -24.55 5.39
N ALA A 77 0.03 -25.29 6.08
CA ALA A 77 -0.69 -24.79 7.23
C ALA A 77 0.20 -24.59 8.47
N THR A 78 1.33 -25.29 8.59
CA THR A 78 2.17 -25.24 9.80
C THR A 78 2.83 -23.87 9.99
N PRO A 79 3.59 -23.30 9.02
CA PRO A 79 4.09 -21.93 9.09
C PRO A 79 2.98 -20.89 9.16
N THR A 80 1.85 -21.16 8.49
CA THR A 80 0.71 -20.24 8.44
C THR A 80 0.14 -19.94 9.83
N TYR A 81 0.15 -20.91 10.76
CA TYR A 81 -0.39 -20.72 12.11
C TYR A 81 0.67 -20.80 13.23
N GLY A 82 1.95 -21.06 12.92
CA GLY A 82 2.97 -21.44 13.91
C GLY A 82 4.10 -20.46 14.21
N ARG A 83 4.14 -19.28 13.58
CA ARG A 83 5.26 -18.34 13.74
C ARG A 83 4.88 -16.88 14.04
N GLY A 84 3.59 -16.55 14.07
CA GLY A 84 3.07 -15.24 14.48
C GLY A 84 2.18 -14.55 13.44
N LEU A 85 1.68 -13.35 13.80
CA LEU A 85 0.66 -12.61 13.02
C LEU A 85 1.18 -12.17 11.64
N GLY A 86 2.45 -11.76 11.54
CA GLY A 86 3.06 -11.34 10.27
C GLY A 86 3.05 -12.44 9.21
N ASP A 87 3.43 -13.66 9.60
CA ASP A 87 3.41 -14.82 8.71
C ASP A 87 1.99 -15.21 8.29
N PHE A 88 1.03 -15.13 9.23
CA PHE A 88 -0.38 -15.41 8.93
C PHE A 88 -0.96 -14.40 7.93
N ARG A 89 -0.65 -13.11 8.08
CA ARG A 89 -1.03 -12.06 7.10
C ARG A 89 -0.40 -12.32 5.74
N SER A 90 0.91 -12.58 5.68
CA SER A 90 1.62 -12.87 4.43
C SER A 90 1.03 -14.09 3.71
N LYS A 91 0.66 -15.15 4.44
CA LYS A 91 0.00 -16.33 3.86
C LYS A 91 -1.42 -16.05 3.37
N SER A 92 -2.11 -15.12 4.00
CA SER A 92 -3.42 -14.64 3.55
C SER A 92 -3.30 -13.79 2.27
N ASP A 93 -2.26 -12.97 2.15
CA ASP A 93 -1.96 -12.21 0.93
C ASP A 93 -1.62 -13.14 -0.24
N ASN A 94 -0.86 -14.22 0.01
CA ASN A 94 -0.58 -15.22 -1.02
C ASN A 94 -1.86 -15.86 -1.60
N LEU A 95 -2.91 -16.06 -0.78
CA LEU A 95 -4.21 -16.53 -1.28
C LEU A 95 -4.84 -15.50 -2.24
N LEU A 96 -4.82 -14.22 -1.89
CA LEU A 96 -5.34 -13.15 -2.76
C LEU A 96 -4.55 -13.03 -4.06
N GLU A 97 -3.22 -13.12 -3.99
CA GLU A 97 -2.35 -13.03 -5.16
C GLU A 97 -2.65 -14.14 -6.16
N VAL A 98 -2.77 -15.39 -5.69
CA VAL A 98 -3.03 -16.51 -6.59
C VAL A 98 -4.45 -16.45 -7.19
N ILE A 99 -5.41 -15.90 -6.45
CA ILE A 99 -6.76 -15.61 -6.97
C ILE A 99 -6.69 -14.52 -8.04
N SER A 100 -5.93 -13.45 -7.79
CA SER A 100 -5.75 -12.34 -8.73
C SER A 100 -5.16 -12.84 -10.05
N ASN A 101 -4.11 -13.67 -9.99
CA ASN A 101 -3.42 -14.18 -11.17
C ASN A 101 -4.31 -15.12 -12.02
N GLU A 102 -5.16 -15.94 -11.39
CA GLU A 102 -6.09 -16.84 -12.11
C GLU A 102 -7.34 -16.12 -12.66
N ARG A 103 -7.53 -14.84 -12.31
CA ARG A 103 -8.70 -14.02 -12.69
C ARG A 103 -8.34 -12.85 -13.60
N GLU A 104 -7.14 -12.83 -14.19
CA GLU A 104 -6.75 -11.83 -15.19
C GLU A 104 -7.73 -11.77 -16.38
N ASP A 105 -8.43 -12.88 -16.67
CA ASP A 105 -9.43 -12.96 -17.74
C ASP A 105 -10.74 -12.24 -17.42
N ASP A 106 -11.11 -12.12 -16.14
CA ASP A 106 -12.39 -11.57 -15.69
C ASP A 106 -12.36 -11.24 -14.19
N LEU A 107 -12.12 -9.96 -13.88
CA LEU A 107 -11.97 -9.45 -12.53
C LEU A 107 -13.30 -9.29 -11.77
N GLU A 108 -14.43 -9.24 -12.49
CA GLU A 108 -15.76 -9.00 -11.90
C GLU A 108 -16.53 -10.30 -11.65
N ARG A 109 -16.11 -11.42 -12.25
CA ARG A 109 -16.71 -12.74 -12.06
C ARG A 109 -16.92 -13.08 -10.59
N PRO A 110 -18.15 -13.34 -10.12
CA PRO A 110 -18.40 -13.60 -8.71
C PRO A 110 -17.55 -14.73 -8.14
N ILE A 111 -17.24 -14.64 -6.84
CA ILE A 111 -16.42 -15.62 -6.11
C ILE A 111 -17.20 -16.22 -4.94
N LEU A 112 -17.12 -17.54 -4.77
CA LEU A 112 -17.46 -18.25 -3.52
C LEU A 112 -16.20 -18.85 -2.88
N LEU A 113 -15.97 -18.52 -1.61
CA LEU A 113 -14.84 -19.04 -0.83
C LEU A 113 -15.30 -20.12 0.14
N LEU A 114 -14.70 -21.31 0.05
CA LEU A 114 -15.02 -22.47 0.87
C LEU A 114 -13.87 -22.76 1.84
N GLY A 115 -14.07 -22.56 3.14
CA GLY A 115 -13.05 -22.79 4.17
C GLY A 115 -13.40 -23.97 5.08
N HIS A 116 -12.41 -24.83 5.35
CA HIS A 116 -12.52 -25.87 6.39
C HIS A 116 -11.61 -25.53 7.58
N ASN A 117 -12.13 -25.65 8.81
CA ASN A 117 -11.41 -25.40 10.05
C ASN A 117 -10.67 -24.06 10.02
N LEU A 118 -9.37 -24.05 10.30
CA LEU A 118 -8.55 -22.83 10.28
C LEU A 118 -8.39 -22.22 8.88
N GLY A 119 -8.62 -22.99 7.80
CA GLY A 119 -8.64 -22.45 6.43
C GLY A 119 -9.73 -21.40 6.23
N GLY A 120 -10.84 -21.52 6.96
CA GLY A 120 -11.85 -20.47 7.02
C GLY A 120 -11.35 -19.20 7.72
N LEU A 121 -10.47 -19.31 8.72
CA LEU A 121 -9.83 -18.14 9.34
C LEU A 121 -8.83 -17.48 8.39
N LEU A 122 -8.13 -18.27 7.55
CA LEU A 122 -7.27 -17.74 6.49
C LEU A 122 -8.07 -16.92 5.48
N ILE A 123 -9.25 -17.42 5.07
CA ILE A 123 -10.18 -16.68 4.20
C ILE A 123 -10.61 -15.35 4.83
N LYS A 124 -10.98 -15.35 6.12
CA LYS A 124 -11.37 -14.12 6.82
C LYS A 124 -10.23 -13.11 6.83
N GLN A 125 -9.02 -13.54 7.18
CA GLN A 125 -7.86 -12.67 7.18
C GLN A 125 -7.53 -12.15 5.77
N ALA A 126 -7.64 -12.99 4.75
CA ALA A 126 -7.47 -12.57 3.36
C ALA A 126 -8.49 -11.49 2.96
N LEU A 127 -9.75 -11.62 3.36
CA LEU A 127 -10.75 -10.60 3.08
C LEU A 127 -10.50 -9.31 3.88
N ILE A 128 -10.04 -9.39 5.13
CA ILE A 128 -9.61 -8.20 5.90
C ILE A 128 -8.45 -7.48 5.19
N ASN A 129 -7.48 -8.24 4.70
CA ASN A 129 -6.37 -7.71 3.92
C ASN A 129 -6.87 -7.06 2.64
N ALA A 130 -7.83 -7.67 1.94
CA ALA A 130 -8.42 -7.13 0.72
C ALA A 130 -9.18 -5.82 0.95
N HIS A 131 -9.92 -5.69 2.05
CA HIS A 131 -10.55 -4.42 2.43
C HIS A 131 -9.53 -3.33 2.76
N SER A 132 -8.36 -3.73 3.25
CA SER A 132 -7.31 -2.81 3.70
C SER A 132 -6.30 -2.47 2.60
N ASN A 133 -6.44 -3.05 1.41
CA ASN A 133 -5.52 -2.92 0.29
C ASN A 133 -6.30 -2.72 -1.03
N PRO A 134 -6.24 -1.51 -1.64
CA PRO A 134 -6.91 -1.23 -2.91
C PRO A 134 -6.55 -2.20 -4.06
N GLY A 135 -5.37 -2.83 -4.03
CA GLY A 135 -4.95 -3.80 -5.04
C GLY A 135 -5.83 -5.05 -5.12
N TYR A 136 -6.59 -5.36 -4.08
CA TYR A 136 -7.48 -6.52 -4.04
C TYR A 136 -8.97 -6.15 -4.05
N ILE A 137 -9.31 -4.91 -4.43
CA ILE A 137 -10.70 -4.44 -4.46
C ILE A 137 -11.57 -5.28 -5.39
N ALA A 138 -11.05 -5.70 -6.54
CA ALA A 138 -11.77 -6.57 -7.47
C ALA A 138 -12.07 -7.96 -6.87
N ILE A 139 -11.22 -8.48 -5.98
CA ILE A 139 -11.49 -9.74 -5.28
C ILE A 139 -12.51 -9.50 -4.17
N LYS A 140 -12.36 -8.42 -3.41
CA LYS A 140 -13.28 -8.02 -2.34
C LYS A 140 -14.70 -7.86 -2.90
N ASP A 141 -14.87 -7.06 -3.95
CA ASP A 141 -16.18 -6.71 -4.51
C ASP A 141 -16.80 -7.88 -5.29
N ALA A 142 -15.99 -8.72 -5.93
CA ALA A 142 -16.49 -9.93 -6.58
C ALA A 142 -16.81 -11.07 -5.59
N THR A 143 -16.34 -11.03 -4.34
CA THR A 143 -16.65 -12.07 -3.35
C THR A 143 -18.12 -11.99 -2.94
N ALA A 144 -18.92 -12.92 -3.46
CA ALA A 144 -20.38 -12.91 -3.28
C ALA A 144 -20.85 -13.75 -2.08
N GLY A 145 -20.06 -14.76 -1.67
CA GLY A 145 -20.48 -15.61 -0.56
C GLY A 145 -19.39 -16.49 0.03
N LEU A 146 -19.60 -16.88 1.29
CA LEU A 146 -18.65 -17.65 2.09
C LEU A 146 -19.29 -18.93 2.60
N VAL A 147 -18.53 -20.02 2.55
CA VAL A 147 -18.96 -21.32 3.03
C VAL A 147 -17.93 -21.84 4.02
N PHE A 148 -18.36 -22.10 5.25
CA PHE A 148 -17.48 -22.56 6.32
C PHE A 148 -17.87 -23.96 6.78
N PHE A 149 -16.88 -24.82 6.97
CA PHE A 149 -17.04 -26.17 7.53
C PHE A 149 -16.23 -26.26 8.82
N GLY A 150 -16.90 -26.33 9.97
CA GLY A 150 -16.20 -26.45 11.26
C GLY A 150 -15.26 -25.29 11.56
N THR A 151 -15.47 -24.12 10.97
CA THR A 151 -14.64 -22.92 11.21
C THR A 151 -15.21 -22.14 12.38
N PRO A 152 -14.40 -21.77 13.39
CA PRO A 152 -14.86 -20.92 14.47
C PRO A 152 -15.17 -19.50 13.96
N GLN A 153 -16.32 -19.00 14.38
CA GLN A 153 -16.91 -17.73 13.99
C GLN A 153 -16.85 -16.66 15.06
N ASP A 154 -16.34 -17.01 16.25
CA ASP A 154 -16.16 -16.05 17.32
C ASP A 154 -15.31 -14.86 16.85
N THR A 155 -15.55 -13.73 17.46
CA THR A 155 -14.92 -12.46 17.13
C THR A 155 -13.93 -12.05 18.21
N VAL A 156 -13.98 -12.68 19.38
CA VAL A 156 -12.99 -12.48 20.43
C VAL A 156 -11.77 -13.34 20.11
N ALA A 157 -10.61 -12.70 19.92
CA ALA A 157 -9.39 -13.39 19.52
C ALA A 157 -8.99 -14.51 20.50
N GLN A 158 -9.18 -14.29 21.80
CA GLN A 158 -8.89 -15.30 22.83
C GLN A 158 -9.74 -16.56 22.65
N THR A 159 -11.05 -16.41 22.49
CA THR A 159 -11.99 -17.53 22.30
C THR A 159 -11.73 -18.26 20.97
N LEU A 160 -11.35 -17.51 19.93
CA LEU A 160 -10.87 -18.08 18.67
C LEU A 160 -9.58 -18.91 18.88
N GLY A 161 -8.61 -18.38 19.64
CA GLY A 161 -7.37 -19.07 19.97
C GLY A 161 -7.63 -20.38 20.73
N GLU A 162 -8.47 -20.35 21.76
CA GLU A 162 -8.86 -21.52 22.53
C GLU A 162 -9.51 -22.59 21.64
N THR A 163 -10.44 -22.20 20.78
CA THR A 163 -11.10 -23.11 19.83
C THR A 163 -10.12 -23.65 18.79
N ALA A 164 -9.23 -22.81 18.26
CA ALA A 164 -8.20 -23.22 17.31
C ALA A 164 -7.23 -24.25 17.91
N VAL A 165 -6.90 -24.12 19.21
CA VAL A 165 -6.12 -25.11 19.95
C VAL A 165 -6.86 -26.44 20.09
N LEU A 166 -8.18 -26.41 20.32
CA LEU A 166 -8.99 -27.64 20.34
C LEU A 166 -8.99 -28.34 18.97
N ILE A 167 -9.11 -27.57 17.89
CA ILE A 167 -9.01 -28.08 16.50
C ILE A 167 -7.64 -28.71 16.27
N ALA A 168 -6.55 -28.04 16.64
CA ALA A 168 -5.20 -28.54 16.47
C ALA A 168 -4.98 -29.87 17.21
N LYS A 169 -5.46 -29.96 18.46
CA LYS A 169 -5.40 -31.18 19.27
C LYS A 169 -6.24 -32.32 18.68
N ASP A 170 -7.45 -32.03 18.19
CA ASP A 170 -8.24 -33.05 17.49
C ASP A 170 -7.51 -33.53 16.23
N LEU A 171 -6.73 -32.71 15.54
CA LEU A 171 -5.95 -33.14 14.38
C LEU A 171 -4.68 -33.94 14.73
N GLY A 172 -4.42 -34.16 16.02
CA GLY A 172 -3.31 -34.95 16.54
C GLY A 172 -2.02 -34.16 16.75
N LEU A 173 -2.08 -32.82 16.76
CA LEU A 173 -0.96 -31.97 17.16
C LEU A 173 -0.80 -31.99 18.68
N ARG A 174 0.45 -31.95 19.14
CA ARG A 174 0.80 -32.03 20.57
C ARG A 174 0.88 -30.63 21.17
N ALA A 175 0.72 -30.54 22.49
CA ALA A 175 0.74 -29.26 23.19
C ALA A 175 2.09 -28.54 23.06
N GLU A 176 3.17 -29.28 22.82
CA GLU A 176 4.52 -28.75 22.67
C GLU A 176 4.83 -28.21 21.28
N ASP A 177 4.00 -28.54 20.27
CA ASP A 177 4.18 -28.10 18.89
C ASP A 177 4.06 -26.58 18.78
N ASP A 178 4.96 -25.94 18.02
CA ASP A 178 5.02 -24.48 17.89
C ASP A 178 3.72 -23.88 17.36
N VAL A 179 3.02 -24.61 16.48
CA VAL A 179 1.67 -24.25 16.02
C VAL A 179 0.69 -24.13 17.18
N VAL A 180 0.67 -25.09 18.10
CA VAL A 180 -0.27 -25.07 19.23
C VAL A 180 0.06 -23.91 20.18
N LYS A 181 1.33 -23.67 20.47
CA LYS A 181 1.76 -22.51 21.29
C LYS A 181 1.37 -21.17 20.66
N SER A 182 1.55 -21.03 19.34
CA SER A 182 1.19 -19.81 18.62
C SER A 182 -0.33 -19.58 18.56
N LEU A 183 -1.13 -20.65 18.45
CA LEU A 183 -2.59 -20.55 18.53
C LEU A 183 -3.06 -20.13 19.93
N GLN A 184 -2.37 -20.54 21.00
CA GLN A 184 -2.70 -20.19 22.39
C GLN A 184 -2.53 -18.71 22.71
N THR A 185 -1.57 -18.03 22.10
CA THR A 185 -1.35 -16.60 22.38
C THR A 185 -2.45 -15.70 21.81
N ALA A 186 -3.32 -16.22 20.93
CA ALA A 186 -4.45 -15.55 20.27
C ALA A 186 -4.11 -14.27 19.45
N THR A 187 -2.90 -13.74 19.58
CA THR A 187 -2.40 -12.55 18.89
C THR A 187 -2.52 -12.63 17.37
N ILE A 188 -2.35 -13.82 16.80
CA ILE A 188 -2.51 -14.10 15.37
C ILE A 188 -3.94 -13.86 14.85
N PHE A 189 -4.94 -13.80 15.73
CA PHE A 189 -6.34 -13.57 15.40
C PHE A 189 -6.84 -12.19 15.83
N SER A 190 -5.96 -11.33 16.36
CA SER A 190 -6.33 -10.01 16.88
C SER A 190 -7.03 -9.12 15.85
N GLU A 191 -6.69 -9.24 14.57
CA GLU A 191 -7.36 -8.47 13.50
C GLU A 191 -8.73 -9.01 13.13
N LEU A 192 -9.02 -10.28 13.41
CA LEU A 192 -10.32 -10.87 13.13
C LEU A 192 -11.44 -10.24 13.97
N GLU A 193 -11.11 -9.48 15.02
CA GLU A 193 -12.06 -8.63 15.74
C GLU A 193 -12.72 -7.58 14.83
N SER A 194 -11.98 -7.07 13.83
CA SER A 194 -12.46 -6.08 12.87
C SER A 194 -13.42 -6.65 11.81
N TRP A 195 -13.49 -7.98 11.69
CA TRP A 195 -14.29 -8.73 10.71
C TRP A 195 -15.79 -8.46 10.81
N LYS A 196 -16.33 -8.21 12.01
CA LYS A 196 -17.79 -8.10 12.28
C LYS A 196 -18.56 -7.23 11.29
N HIS A 197 -17.99 -6.09 10.92
CA HIS A 197 -18.65 -5.14 10.04
C HIS A 197 -18.61 -5.57 8.57
N GLN A 198 -17.54 -6.26 8.15
CA GLN A 198 -17.35 -6.76 6.77
C GLN A 198 -18.26 -7.97 6.48
N VAL A 199 -18.59 -8.77 7.50
CA VAL A 199 -19.46 -9.96 7.36
C VAL A 199 -20.83 -9.65 6.76
N LEU A 200 -21.33 -8.42 6.96
CA LEU A 200 -22.64 -8.01 6.44
C LEU A 200 -22.67 -7.88 4.92
N GLU A 201 -21.50 -7.82 4.26
CA GLU A 201 -21.38 -7.73 2.80
C GLU A 201 -21.55 -9.10 2.12
N TYR A 202 -21.45 -10.20 2.88
CA TYR A 202 -21.39 -11.55 2.34
C TYR A 202 -22.61 -12.40 2.72
N ASP A 203 -23.07 -13.24 1.77
CA ASP A 203 -23.98 -14.33 2.08
C ASP A 203 -23.19 -15.54 2.61
N ILE A 204 -23.52 -16.01 3.81
CA ILE A 204 -22.70 -16.98 4.54
C ILE A 204 -23.49 -18.24 4.87
N VAL A 205 -22.84 -19.39 4.67
CA VAL A 205 -23.32 -20.68 5.18
C VAL A 205 -22.23 -21.32 6.04
N SER A 206 -22.53 -21.58 7.30
CA SER A 206 -21.67 -22.30 8.23
C SER A 206 -22.24 -23.68 8.53
N PHE A 207 -21.47 -24.72 8.21
CA PHE A 207 -21.76 -26.11 8.56
C PHE A 207 -21.06 -26.51 9.86
N TRP A 208 -21.81 -27.15 10.77
CA TRP A 208 -21.30 -27.71 12.01
C TRP A 208 -21.82 -29.15 12.18
N GLY A 209 -21.11 -29.97 12.97
CA GLY A 209 -21.41 -31.39 13.10
C GLY A 209 -22.24 -31.70 14.34
N SER A 210 -23.28 -32.53 14.22
CA SER A 210 -24.12 -32.96 15.35
C SER A 210 -23.34 -33.73 16.43
N SER A 211 -22.20 -34.31 16.05
CA SER A 211 -21.26 -35.00 16.95
C SER A 211 -19.91 -34.29 17.05
N ASP A 212 -19.83 -33.03 16.61
CA ASP A 212 -18.64 -32.19 16.73
C ASP A 212 -18.53 -31.65 18.17
N THR A 213 -17.47 -32.06 18.86
CA THR A 213 -17.15 -31.60 20.22
C THR A 213 -16.10 -30.49 20.24
N VAL A 214 -15.59 -30.09 19.07
CA VAL A 214 -14.49 -29.14 18.90
C VAL A 214 -15.05 -27.76 18.58
N VAL A 215 -15.94 -27.67 17.60
CA VAL A 215 -16.62 -26.43 17.21
C VAL A 215 -18.11 -26.61 17.43
N SER A 216 -18.61 -26.06 18.54
CA SER A 216 -20.04 -26.12 18.86
C SER A 216 -20.87 -25.30 17.88
N ARG A 217 -22.19 -25.48 17.93
CA ARG A 217 -23.15 -24.67 17.16
C ARG A 217 -22.96 -23.17 17.42
N GLU A 218 -22.73 -22.78 18.66
CA GLU A 218 -22.51 -21.39 19.07
C GLU A 218 -21.21 -20.87 18.47
N CYS A 219 -20.12 -21.66 18.53
CA CYS A 219 -18.84 -21.28 17.92
C CYS A 219 -18.91 -21.21 16.39
N ALA A 220 -19.78 -21.99 15.74
CA ALA A 220 -20.01 -21.92 14.29
C ALA A 220 -20.99 -20.80 13.88
N SER A 221 -21.60 -20.11 14.84
CA SER A 221 -22.56 -19.04 14.63
C SER A 221 -21.89 -17.67 14.59
N LEU A 222 -22.28 -16.85 13.60
CA LEU A 222 -21.91 -15.42 13.56
C LEU A 222 -22.89 -14.53 14.32
N GLY A 223 -23.98 -15.09 14.87
CA GLY A 223 -25.03 -14.32 15.55
C GLY A 223 -25.81 -13.36 14.64
N LEU A 224 -25.71 -13.54 13.32
CA LEU A 224 -26.37 -12.69 12.32
C LEU A 224 -27.75 -13.22 11.91
N PRO A 225 -28.61 -12.35 11.34
CA PRO A 225 -29.91 -12.76 10.82
C PRO A 225 -29.79 -13.91 9.81
N GLY A 226 -30.72 -14.87 9.88
CA GLY A 226 -30.67 -16.10 9.08
C GLY A 226 -30.80 -15.93 7.56
N HIS A 227 -31.10 -14.71 7.08
CA HIS A 227 -31.04 -14.38 5.66
C HIS A 227 -29.63 -14.03 5.18
N ILE A 228 -28.75 -13.56 6.08
CA ILE A 228 -27.33 -13.21 5.82
C ILE A 228 -26.42 -14.39 6.16
N ALA A 229 -26.56 -14.97 7.35
CA ALA A 229 -25.74 -16.09 7.79
C ALA A 229 -26.62 -17.28 8.18
N LYS A 230 -26.48 -18.38 7.46
CA LYS A 230 -27.21 -19.63 7.73
C LYS A 230 -26.29 -20.63 8.42
N ILE A 231 -26.75 -21.18 9.54
CA ILE A 231 -26.07 -22.26 10.25
C ILE A 231 -26.79 -23.57 9.93
N VAL A 232 -26.04 -24.58 9.49
CA VAL A 232 -26.58 -25.85 9.03
C VAL A 232 -25.89 -27.00 9.76
N GLU A 233 -26.68 -27.85 10.39
CA GLU A 233 -26.18 -29.05 11.07
C GLU A 233 -25.99 -30.20 10.06
N LEU A 234 -24.88 -30.92 10.19
CA LEU A 234 -24.58 -32.16 9.47
C LEU A 234 -24.44 -33.31 10.46
N ASN A 235 -24.86 -34.52 10.08
CA ASN A 235 -24.62 -35.72 10.88
C ASN A 235 -23.17 -36.20 10.68
N ALA A 236 -22.24 -35.53 11.35
CA ALA A 236 -20.80 -35.73 11.17
C ALA A 236 -20.04 -35.32 12.45
N SER A 237 -18.83 -35.86 12.61
CA SER A 237 -17.82 -35.33 13.53
C SER A 237 -17.01 -34.22 12.86
N HIS A 238 -16.19 -33.50 13.63
CA HIS A 238 -15.33 -32.41 13.12
C HIS A 238 -14.49 -32.82 11.90
N ARG A 239 -13.92 -34.03 11.91
CA ARG A 239 -13.08 -34.56 10.82
C ARG A 239 -13.84 -35.03 9.59
N GLU A 240 -15.16 -35.20 9.71
CA GLU A 240 -16.04 -35.74 8.66
C GLU A 240 -16.84 -34.65 7.93
N LEU A 241 -16.78 -33.38 8.37
CA LEU A 241 -17.60 -32.29 7.83
C LEU A 241 -17.44 -32.06 6.32
N CYS A 242 -16.25 -32.31 5.77
CA CYS A 242 -15.95 -32.21 4.33
C CYS A 242 -15.88 -33.57 3.61
N LYS A 243 -16.28 -34.66 4.28
CA LYS A 243 -16.08 -36.04 3.84
C LYS A 243 -17.39 -36.72 3.52
N PHE A 244 -17.63 -36.95 2.23
CA PHE A 244 -18.86 -37.59 1.76
C PHE A 244 -18.56 -38.95 1.11
N GLY A 245 -18.72 -40.03 1.87
CA GLY A 245 -18.62 -41.41 1.40
C GLY A 245 -19.89 -41.90 0.70
N THR A 246 -20.04 -43.21 0.62
CA THR A 246 -21.19 -43.89 -0.01
C THR A 246 -22.29 -44.26 0.97
N THR A 247 -22.12 -43.97 2.27
CA THR A 247 -23.15 -44.26 3.28
C THR A 247 -24.36 -43.36 3.11
N ASP A 248 -25.55 -43.81 3.52
CA ASP A 248 -26.77 -43.00 3.44
C ASP A 248 -26.64 -41.68 4.20
N ARG A 249 -25.96 -41.71 5.36
CA ARG A 249 -25.61 -40.55 6.16
C ARG A 249 -24.80 -39.54 5.35
N ASP A 250 -23.74 -39.99 4.71
CA ASP A 250 -22.82 -39.12 3.98
C ASP A 250 -23.46 -38.56 2.70
N GLN A 251 -24.29 -39.35 2.01
CA GLN A 251 -25.05 -38.90 0.85
C GLN A 251 -26.12 -37.87 1.24
N TYR A 252 -26.77 -38.06 2.40
CA TYR A 252 -27.69 -37.09 2.96
C TYR A 252 -26.99 -35.77 3.31
N ASN A 253 -25.83 -35.83 3.98
CA ASN A 253 -25.02 -34.65 4.27
C ASN A 253 -24.56 -33.94 2.99
N LEU A 254 -24.08 -34.68 1.99
CA LEU A 254 -23.68 -34.13 0.68
C LEU A 254 -24.83 -33.39 0.00
N LYS A 255 -26.04 -33.97 0.01
CA LYS A 255 -27.24 -33.34 -0.54
C LYS A 255 -27.54 -31.99 0.14
N ILE A 256 -27.41 -31.92 1.46
CA ILE A 256 -27.59 -30.67 2.22
C ILE A 256 -26.52 -29.65 1.83
N VAL A 257 -25.25 -30.05 1.78
CA VAL A 257 -24.12 -29.17 1.46
C VAL A 257 -24.27 -28.58 0.06
N VAL A 258 -24.48 -29.44 -0.93
CA VAL A 258 -24.69 -29.05 -2.33
C VAL A 258 -25.91 -28.13 -2.48
N ALA A 259 -27.01 -28.40 -1.78
CA ALA A 259 -28.20 -27.56 -1.86
C ALA A 259 -27.95 -26.13 -1.36
N ASN A 260 -27.16 -25.96 -0.29
CA ASN A 260 -26.83 -24.63 0.23
C ASN A 260 -25.78 -23.91 -0.63
N ILE A 261 -24.77 -24.62 -1.15
CA ILE A 261 -23.81 -24.02 -2.11
C ILE A 261 -24.54 -23.59 -3.39
N LYS A 262 -25.46 -24.41 -3.90
CA LYS A 262 -26.31 -24.06 -5.06
C LYS A 262 -27.18 -22.84 -4.79
N ARG A 263 -27.66 -22.66 -3.55
CA ARG A 263 -28.40 -21.44 -3.17
C ARG A 263 -27.50 -20.21 -3.25
N LEU A 264 -26.30 -20.26 -2.66
CA LEU A 264 -25.35 -19.14 -2.71
C LEU A 264 -24.94 -18.81 -4.16
N TYR A 265 -24.70 -19.84 -4.97
CA TYR A 265 -24.47 -19.69 -6.40
C TYR A 265 -25.58 -18.89 -7.08
N LYS A 266 -26.85 -19.25 -6.87
CA LYS A 266 -27.98 -18.52 -7.47
C LYS A 266 -28.01 -17.06 -7.03
N ILE A 267 -27.84 -16.80 -5.73
CA ILE A 267 -27.82 -15.44 -5.19
C ILE A 267 -26.68 -14.62 -5.81
N ALA A 268 -25.49 -15.21 -5.94
CA ALA A 268 -24.34 -14.55 -6.54
C ALA A 268 -24.58 -14.17 -8.01
N ILE A 269 -25.14 -15.10 -8.80
CA ILE A 269 -25.46 -14.84 -10.21
C ILE A 269 -26.58 -13.82 -10.34
N GLU A 270 -27.65 -13.92 -9.55
CA GLU A 270 -28.76 -12.96 -9.58
C GLU A 270 -28.29 -11.55 -9.22
N LYS A 271 -27.46 -11.40 -8.19
CA LYS A 271 -26.84 -10.12 -7.82
C LYS A 271 -25.95 -9.57 -8.94
N PHE A 272 -25.14 -10.42 -9.56
CA PHE A 272 -24.25 -10.01 -10.65
C PHE A 272 -25.05 -9.53 -11.88
N GLU A 273 -26.05 -10.31 -12.29
CA GLU A 273 -26.91 -9.99 -13.43
C GLU A 273 -27.79 -8.75 -13.15
N SER A 274 -28.20 -8.50 -11.89
CA SER A 274 -28.98 -7.31 -11.53
C SER A 274 -28.17 -6.00 -11.50
N HIS A 275 -26.88 -6.07 -11.16
CA HIS A 275 -25.99 -4.90 -11.14
C HIS A 275 -25.41 -4.58 -12.54
N GLY A 276 -25.51 -5.50 -13.50
CA GLY A 276 -25.04 -5.34 -14.89
C GLY A 276 -26.03 -4.66 -15.86
N VAL A 277 -27.22 -4.24 -15.41
CA VAL A 277 -28.22 -3.54 -16.26
C VAL A 277 -28.29 -2.06 -15.90
N TRP A 278 -27.23 -1.31 -16.20
CA TRP A 278 -27.35 0.12 -16.48
C TRP A 278 -26.41 0.55 -17.60
N PHE A 279 -26.84 0.28 -18.83
CA PHE A 279 -26.48 1.10 -19.99
C PHE A 279 -27.76 1.27 -20.81
N PRO A 280 -28.31 2.49 -20.95
CA PRO A 280 -29.18 2.74 -22.08
C PRO A 280 -28.33 2.59 -23.34
N ASP A 281 -28.83 1.83 -24.29
CA ASP A 281 -28.30 1.75 -25.65
C ASP A 281 -28.19 3.17 -26.23
N THR A 282 -26.97 3.71 -26.31
CA THR A 282 -26.68 5.03 -26.91
C THR A 282 -26.29 4.93 -28.38
N SER A 283 -26.55 3.81 -29.05
CA SER A 283 -26.31 3.67 -30.50
C SER A 283 -27.29 4.47 -31.38
N GLY A 284 -28.06 5.42 -30.83
CA GLY A 284 -29.04 6.20 -31.59
C GLY A 284 -29.49 7.55 -31.01
N ILE A 285 -28.71 8.23 -30.16
CA ILE A 285 -29.08 9.57 -29.69
C ILE A 285 -27.91 10.54 -29.86
N GLU A 286 -28.12 11.54 -30.73
CA GLU A 286 -27.21 12.64 -31.05
C GLU A 286 -26.83 13.41 -29.77
N THR A 287 -25.53 13.66 -29.59
CA THR A 287 -25.03 14.60 -28.57
C THR A 287 -25.45 16.03 -28.93
N PRO A 288 -26.22 16.75 -28.09
CA PRO A 288 -26.43 18.17 -28.30
C PRO A 288 -25.17 18.94 -27.90
N ARG A 289 -24.87 19.93 -28.72
CA ARG A 289 -23.75 20.85 -28.61
C ARG A 289 -23.84 21.71 -27.34
N THR A 290 -22.67 22.13 -26.90
CA THR A 290 -22.40 23.07 -25.81
C THR A 290 -23.18 24.38 -25.93
N SER A 291 -23.52 24.92 -24.76
CA SER A 291 -24.17 26.21 -24.52
C SER A 291 -23.30 27.39 -24.96
N GLU A 292 -23.63 27.95 -26.12
CA GLU A 292 -23.50 29.39 -26.42
C GLU A 292 -24.83 29.84 -27.02
N GLU A 293 -25.20 31.09 -26.72
CA GLU A 293 -26.39 31.83 -27.15
C GLU A 293 -27.65 31.71 -26.27
N TYR A 294 -27.64 32.54 -25.22
CA TYR A 294 -28.83 33.25 -24.75
C TYR A 294 -29.26 34.26 -25.83
N GLY A 295 -30.52 34.19 -26.26
CA GLY A 295 -31.10 35.14 -27.20
C GLY A 295 -32.62 35.08 -27.26
N GLN A 296 -33.24 35.81 -26.33
CA GLN A 296 -34.50 36.57 -26.42
C GLN A 296 -35.83 35.92 -26.87
N ASP A 297 -36.78 36.13 -25.97
CA ASP A 297 -38.23 36.10 -26.03
C ASP A 297 -38.90 36.69 -27.28
N ASP A 298 -40.16 36.25 -27.44
CA ASP A 298 -41.34 36.92 -28.01
C ASP A 298 -41.82 36.59 -29.44
N LEU A 299 -42.96 35.86 -29.42
CA LEU A 299 -44.25 36.13 -30.07
C LEU A 299 -44.43 35.96 -31.60
N ASP A 300 -45.38 35.06 -31.90
CA ASP A 300 -46.49 35.16 -32.87
C ASP A 300 -46.28 36.01 -34.12
N ASP A 301 -46.27 35.37 -35.29
CA ASP A 301 -47.49 35.07 -36.05
C ASP A 301 -47.10 34.53 -37.43
N GLY A 302 -47.75 33.46 -37.86
CA GLY A 302 -47.56 32.90 -39.19
C GLY A 302 -48.58 33.46 -40.18
N VAL A 303 -48.13 33.81 -41.40
CA VAL A 303 -48.82 33.56 -42.67
C VAL A 303 -47.80 33.45 -43.81
N GLU A 304 -47.88 32.33 -44.54
CA GLU A 304 -47.48 32.02 -45.94
C GLU A 304 -46.01 32.23 -46.40
N GLY A 305 -45.38 31.36 -47.19
CA GLY A 305 -45.85 30.16 -47.88
C GLY A 305 -44.78 29.60 -48.84
N THR A 306 -44.98 28.33 -49.20
CA THR A 306 -44.59 27.63 -50.45
C THR A 306 -43.12 27.29 -50.79
N GLN A 307 -42.88 25.97 -50.88
CA GLN A 307 -42.22 25.18 -51.96
C GLN A 307 -40.80 25.54 -52.43
N SER A 308 -39.89 24.66 -52.83
CA SER A 308 -39.71 23.20 -52.85
C SER A 308 -38.36 22.94 -53.54
N VAL A 309 -37.83 21.72 -53.38
CA VAL A 309 -36.86 21.02 -54.27
C VAL A 309 -35.34 21.19 -54.08
N LYS A 310 -34.79 20.09 -53.54
CA LYS A 310 -33.50 19.37 -53.72
C LYS A 310 -32.59 19.69 -54.92
N THR A 311 -31.27 19.52 -54.73
CA THR A 311 -30.32 18.57 -55.41
C THR A 311 -28.88 18.93 -55.00
N SER A 312 -28.00 18.05 -54.46
CA SER A 312 -27.26 16.87 -54.98
C SER A 312 -25.87 17.17 -55.58
N ARG A 313 -24.94 16.19 -55.38
CA ARG A 313 -23.71 15.80 -56.15
C ARG A 313 -22.34 16.26 -55.63
N THR A 314 -21.47 15.34 -55.12
CA THR A 314 -20.41 14.47 -55.76
C THR A 314 -19.20 15.28 -56.29
N ASP A 315 -17.91 14.90 -56.24
CA ASP A 315 -17.22 13.60 -56.16
C ASP A 315 -15.67 13.80 -56.02
N THR A 316 -14.93 12.69 -55.81
CA THR A 316 -13.57 12.33 -56.32
C THR A 316 -12.22 12.80 -55.69
N THR A 317 -11.54 11.82 -55.04
CA THR A 317 -10.19 11.20 -55.24
C THR A 317 -8.81 11.91 -55.31
N ARG A 318 -7.87 11.31 -54.53
CA ARG A 318 -6.44 10.88 -54.76
C ARG A 318 -5.23 11.83 -54.47
N GLN A 319 -4.31 11.30 -53.64
CA GLN A 319 -2.88 11.64 -53.39
C GLN A 319 -1.97 11.38 -54.63
N PRO A 320 -0.66 11.82 -54.77
CA PRO A 320 0.44 11.80 -53.76
C PRO A 320 1.66 12.81 -53.84
N VAL A 321 2.45 12.87 -52.74
CA VAL A 321 3.94 12.98 -52.53
C VAL A 321 4.82 14.07 -53.25
N ILE A 322 5.75 14.67 -52.45
CA ILE A 322 7.16 15.14 -52.68
C ILE A 322 7.46 16.60 -52.21
N THR A 323 8.41 16.76 -51.27
CA THR A 323 9.14 17.98 -50.79
C THR A 323 10.28 18.41 -51.74
N PRO A 324 11.09 19.48 -51.55
CA PRO A 324 11.11 20.65 -50.64
C PRO A 324 11.29 22.01 -51.40
N THR A 325 11.50 23.16 -50.73
CA THR A 325 12.61 24.17 -50.93
C THR A 325 12.26 25.59 -50.38
N GLN A 326 13.32 26.24 -49.88
CA GLN A 326 13.58 27.56 -49.27
C GLN A 326 12.84 28.83 -49.76
N GLY A 327 12.63 29.78 -48.82
CA GLY A 327 13.37 31.06 -48.83
C GLY A 327 12.64 32.38 -49.20
N SER A 328 12.88 33.40 -48.36
CA SER A 328 12.71 34.87 -48.52
C SER A 328 11.28 35.44 -48.42
N GLN A 329 10.96 36.32 -47.43
CA GLN A 329 11.27 37.77 -47.33
C GLN A 329 10.66 38.56 -48.50
N LEU A 330 9.95 39.69 -48.38
CA LEU A 330 9.77 40.69 -47.33
C LEU A 330 8.66 41.66 -47.79
N GLN A 331 7.85 42.11 -46.82
CA GLN A 331 7.37 43.48 -46.58
C GLN A 331 6.52 44.31 -47.57
N ALA A 332 5.84 45.25 -46.91
CA ALA A 332 5.22 46.50 -47.35
C ALA A 332 3.73 46.39 -47.72
N ASP A 333 2.82 47.19 -47.19
CA ASP A 333 2.91 48.37 -46.31
C ASP A 333 1.49 48.63 -45.77
N GLU A 334 1.33 48.97 -44.49
CA GLU A 334 0.98 50.32 -43.98
C GLU A 334 -0.34 50.87 -44.54
N THR A 335 -1.28 51.43 -43.78
CA THR A 335 -1.19 52.45 -42.73
C THR A 335 -2.63 52.65 -42.22
N THR A 336 -2.95 52.97 -40.96
CA THR A 336 -3.19 54.35 -40.46
C THR A 336 -3.79 54.15 -39.05
N VAL A 337 -3.07 54.39 -37.96
CA VAL A 337 -2.91 55.68 -37.25
C VAL A 337 -4.23 56.27 -36.73
N GLN A 338 -4.46 56.10 -35.43
CA GLN A 338 -4.53 57.22 -34.46
C GLN A 338 -4.35 56.60 -33.07
N ASN A 339 -3.16 56.74 -32.47
CA ASN A 339 -2.82 57.87 -31.60
C ASN A 339 -3.82 58.02 -30.44
N SER A 340 -3.42 58.02 -29.18
CA SER A 340 -2.10 58.10 -28.56
C SER A 340 -2.40 58.13 -27.04
N LEU A 341 -1.51 57.74 -26.14
CA LEU A 341 -0.43 58.56 -25.58
C LEU A 341 0.09 57.72 -24.38
N ILE A 342 1.37 57.57 -24.05
CA ILE A 342 2.61 58.09 -24.63
C ILE A 342 3.77 57.54 -23.77
N LYS A 343 4.90 57.24 -24.44
CA LYS A 343 6.29 57.60 -24.08
C LYS A 343 6.97 57.04 -22.82
N ASP A 344 8.28 56.79 -22.77
CA ASP A 344 9.44 57.26 -23.55
C ASP A 344 10.49 56.12 -23.66
N PHE A 345 10.94 55.73 -24.87
CA PHE A 345 12.22 56.04 -25.55
C PHE A 345 13.53 55.48 -24.98
N GLY A 346 14.28 54.76 -25.84
CA GLY A 346 15.74 54.94 -25.98
C GLY A 346 16.61 53.67 -25.98
N HIS A 347 17.15 53.29 -27.14
CA HIS A 347 18.44 52.58 -27.21
C HIS A 347 19.59 53.60 -27.18
N PRO A 348 20.73 53.26 -26.56
CA PRO A 348 21.99 53.31 -27.30
C PRO A 348 22.92 52.09 -27.05
N ASN A 349 23.88 51.94 -27.96
CA ASN A 349 24.99 50.97 -27.97
C ASN A 349 25.86 50.96 -26.70
N ALA A 350 26.44 49.81 -26.35
CA ALA A 350 27.89 49.54 -26.21
C ALA A 350 28.17 48.29 -25.35
N GLU A 351 29.29 47.65 -25.64
CA GLU A 351 29.84 46.40 -25.07
C GLU A 351 29.97 46.38 -23.54
N GLU A 352 29.68 45.23 -22.92
CA GLU A 352 30.46 44.52 -21.88
C GLU A 352 29.62 43.39 -21.26
N ALA A 353 30.11 42.14 -21.29
CA ALA A 353 29.59 41.02 -20.48
C ALA A 353 30.06 41.17 -19.01
N PRO A 354 29.65 40.36 -18.00
CA PRO A 354 28.72 39.21 -17.96
C PRO A 354 27.69 39.25 -16.79
N GLY A 355 26.62 38.44 -16.81
CA GLY A 355 25.73 38.30 -15.65
C GLY A 355 24.57 37.33 -15.85
N LEU A 356 24.40 36.39 -14.92
CA LEU A 356 23.40 35.33 -14.84
C LEU A 356 21.95 35.85 -14.82
N THR A 357 21.01 35.16 -15.47
CA THR A 357 19.73 34.74 -14.86
C THR A 357 19.18 33.52 -15.61
N GLY A 358 18.90 32.45 -14.86
CA GLY A 358 18.21 31.28 -15.36
C GLY A 358 16.70 31.52 -15.33
N SER A 359 16.09 31.49 -16.51
CA SER A 359 14.64 31.40 -16.68
C SER A 359 14.37 30.86 -18.07
N ASP A 360 14.55 29.56 -18.25
CA ASP A 360 13.95 28.77 -19.32
C ASP A 360 13.69 27.36 -18.74
N VAL A 361 12.74 27.32 -17.81
CA VAL A 361 12.06 26.08 -17.41
C VAL A 361 10.64 26.24 -17.91
N GLU A 362 10.38 25.76 -19.12
CA GLU A 362 9.00 25.63 -19.61
C GLU A 362 8.26 24.66 -18.69
N GLY A 363 7.31 25.23 -17.95
CA GLY A 363 6.39 24.50 -17.10
C GLY A 363 5.34 23.78 -17.94
N LEU A 364 5.03 22.55 -17.56
CA LEU A 364 3.70 22.01 -17.75
C LEU A 364 2.77 22.81 -16.81
N HIS A 365 2.09 23.82 -17.36
CA HIS A 365 1.10 24.58 -16.62
C HIS A 365 -0.16 23.74 -16.43
N ILE A 366 -0.58 23.70 -15.18
CA ILE A 366 -1.75 23.05 -14.61
C ILE A 366 -3.02 23.68 -15.21
N THR A 367 -3.82 22.87 -15.89
CA THR A 367 -5.26 23.07 -16.04
C THR A 367 -5.96 21.88 -15.36
N ASP A 368 -7.07 22.16 -14.68
CA ASP A 368 -7.95 21.27 -13.92
C ASP A 368 -7.66 21.14 -12.41
N ILE A 369 -7.63 22.29 -11.74
CA ILE A 369 -7.87 22.40 -10.30
C ILE A 369 -9.38 22.29 -10.07
N GLN A 370 -9.91 21.05 -10.01
CA GLN A 370 -11.12 20.70 -9.24
C GLN A 370 -11.44 19.19 -9.12
N GLU A 371 -10.66 18.26 -9.71
CA GLU A 371 -10.94 16.80 -9.63
C GLU A 371 -9.81 15.94 -9.02
N ALA A 372 -8.87 16.50 -8.28
CA ALA A 372 -7.81 15.72 -7.61
C ALA A 372 -8.25 15.16 -6.24
N GLN A 373 -9.40 14.47 -6.17
CA GLN A 373 -9.72 13.60 -5.03
C GLN A 373 -9.26 12.16 -5.34
N GLY A 374 -8.32 11.63 -4.53
CA GLY A 374 -8.50 10.25 -4.05
C GLY A 374 -7.73 9.07 -4.66
N ASN A 375 -6.51 9.17 -5.21
CA ASN A 375 -5.70 7.95 -5.43
C ASN A 375 -4.19 8.15 -5.25
N LEU A 376 -3.62 7.48 -4.23
CA LEU A 376 -2.17 7.37 -3.94
C LEU A 376 -1.43 6.57 -5.03
N TYR A 377 -2.11 5.57 -5.58
CA TYR A 377 -1.60 4.66 -6.60
C TYR A 377 -1.79 5.24 -8.00
N SER A 378 -0.87 4.89 -8.88
CA SER A 378 -0.98 5.14 -10.31
C SER A 378 -2.06 4.25 -10.94
N ARG A 379 -2.57 4.68 -12.09
CA ARG A 379 -3.43 3.87 -12.97
C ARG A 379 -2.62 2.95 -13.91
N THR A 380 -1.30 3.05 -13.87
CA THR A 380 -0.36 2.24 -14.65
C THR A 380 0.27 1.19 -13.74
N PRO A 381 0.15 -0.12 -14.01
CA PRO A 381 0.77 -1.15 -13.18
C PRO A 381 2.30 -1.18 -13.39
N PHE A 382 3.05 -1.76 -12.46
CA PHE A 382 4.52 -1.85 -12.56
C PHE A 382 4.99 -2.56 -13.83
N THR A 383 4.21 -3.52 -14.34
CA THR A 383 4.48 -4.26 -15.58
C THR A 383 4.56 -3.36 -16.81
N ASN A 384 3.93 -2.19 -16.77
CA ASN A 384 3.88 -1.26 -17.89
C ASN A 384 5.00 -0.20 -17.83
N LEU A 385 5.79 -0.16 -16.75
CA LEU A 385 6.91 0.79 -16.59
C LEU A 385 8.22 0.32 -17.25
N SER A 386 8.17 -0.66 -18.16
CA SER A 386 9.34 -1.18 -18.90
C SER A 386 10.53 -1.57 -17.99
N LEU A 387 10.23 -2.16 -16.83
CA LEU A 387 11.24 -2.60 -15.86
C LEU A 387 11.80 -4.00 -16.24
N PRO A 388 13.08 -4.31 -15.93
CA PRO A 388 13.62 -5.65 -16.18
C PRO A 388 12.87 -6.74 -15.41
N GLU A 389 12.60 -7.88 -16.04
CA GLU A 389 11.85 -8.99 -15.43
C GLU A 389 12.42 -9.49 -14.08
N PRO A 390 13.76 -9.60 -13.89
CA PRO A 390 14.34 -9.87 -12.58
C PRO A 390 13.87 -8.93 -11.47
N VAL A 391 13.76 -7.63 -11.77
CA VAL A 391 13.30 -6.61 -10.81
C VAL A 391 11.80 -6.74 -10.59
N LEU A 392 11.02 -6.93 -11.65
CA LEU A 392 9.56 -7.15 -11.56
C LEU A 392 9.20 -8.36 -10.71
N ARG A 393 9.96 -9.46 -10.79
CA ARG A 393 9.77 -10.63 -9.90
C ARG A 393 9.97 -10.29 -8.43
N GLY A 394 10.94 -9.44 -8.10
CA GLY A 394 11.12 -8.96 -6.73
C GLY A 394 10.01 -8.02 -6.27
N VAL A 395 9.55 -7.12 -7.14
CA VAL A 395 8.40 -6.24 -6.89
C VAL A 395 7.13 -7.06 -6.62
N ARG A 396 6.87 -8.11 -7.44
CA ARG A 396 5.76 -9.05 -7.24
C ARG A 396 5.90 -9.84 -5.93
N TYR A 397 7.10 -10.29 -5.58
CA TYR A 397 7.32 -10.97 -4.29
C TYR A 397 6.92 -10.10 -3.09
N LEU A 398 7.14 -8.78 -3.19
CA LEU A 398 6.71 -7.83 -2.15
C LEU A 398 5.22 -7.47 -2.23
N ASN A 399 4.45 -8.15 -3.09
CA ASN A 399 3.03 -7.90 -3.35
C ASN A 399 2.73 -6.48 -3.86
N TYR A 400 3.69 -5.85 -4.55
CA TYR A 400 3.50 -4.54 -5.15
C TYR A 400 2.97 -4.70 -6.59
N GLN A 401 1.68 -4.45 -6.78
CA GLN A 401 1.04 -4.52 -8.10
C GLN A 401 1.07 -3.16 -8.82
N TRP A 402 0.74 -2.10 -8.08
CA TRP A 402 0.59 -0.75 -8.59
C TRP A 402 1.64 0.16 -7.96
N PRO A 403 2.42 0.91 -8.77
CA PRO A 403 3.28 1.95 -8.25
C PRO A 403 2.42 3.04 -7.62
N THR A 404 2.93 3.68 -6.57
CA THR A 404 2.43 5.00 -6.20
C THR A 404 2.69 5.98 -7.34
N LYS A 405 1.93 7.07 -7.44
CA LYS A 405 2.20 8.13 -8.42
C LYS A 405 3.64 8.64 -8.33
N VAL A 406 4.19 8.61 -7.11
CA VAL A 406 5.58 8.93 -6.77
C VAL A 406 6.54 7.95 -7.43
N GLN A 407 6.32 6.66 -7.22
CA GLN A 407 7.14 5.60 -7.80
C GLN A 407 7.12 5.68 -9.33
N GLU A 408 5.94 5.81 -9.95
CA GLU A 408 5.83 5.95 -11.41
C GLU A 408 6.62 7.15 -11.94
N SER A 409 6.44 8.33 -11.32
CA SER A 409 7.09 9.56 -11.75
C SER A 409 8.60 9.49 -11.60
N VAL A 410 9.09 8.98 -10.47
CA VAL A 410 10.53 8.82 -10.20
C VAL A 410 11.14 7.80 -11.15
N LEU A 411 10.49 6.66 -11.36
CA LEU A 411 10.97 5.62 -12.26
C LEU A 411 11.06 6.15 -13.69
N SER A 412 9.98 6.77 -14.18
CA SER A 412 9.93 7.35 -15.53
C SER A 412 10.99 8.42 -15.75
N ALA A 413 11.18 9.32 -14.78
CA ALA A 413 12.18 10.37 -14.86
C ALA A 413 13.62 9.82 -14.79
N PHE A 414 13.88 8.88 -13.89
CA PHE A 414 15.24 8.36 -13.67
C PHE A 414 15.72 7.47 -14.83
N THR A 415 14.81 6.72 -15.46
CA THR A 415 15.14 5.87 -16.61
C THR A 415 15.05 6.60 -17.95
N SER A 416 14.71 7.89 -17.97
CA SER A 416 14.60 8.69 -19.19
C SER A 416 15.93 8.81 -19.96
N TYR A 417 15.82 9.00 -21.28
CA TYR A 417 16.96 9.26 -22.16
C TYR A 417 16.79 10.61 -22.88
N PRO A 418 17.81 11.50 -22.86
CA PRO A 418 19.11 11.34 -22.20
C PRO A 418 18.99 11.32 -20.67
N PRO A 419 19.91 10.67 -19.93
CA PRO A 419 19.88 10.62 -18.47
C PRO A 419 19.91 12.01 -17.86
N ARG A 420 19.11 12.23 -16.80
CA ARG A 420 19.04 13.49 -16.06
C ARG A 420 19.14 13.23 -14.56
N ASN A 421 19.67 14.21 -13.82
CA ASN A 421 19.60 14.17 -12.36
C ASN A 421 18.14 14.32 -11.94
N VAL A 422 17.68 13.52 -10.98
CA VAL A 422 16.30 13.53 -10.50
C VAL A 422 16.26 14.04 -9.07
N ILE A 423 15.41 15.02 -8.82
CA ILE A 423 15.08 15.48 -7.47
C ILE A 423 13.62 15.16 -7.25
N ALA A 424 13.35 14.23 -6.34
CA ALA A 424 12.03 13.71 -6.05
C ALA A 424 11.53 14.30 -4.72
N SER A 425 10.41 15.04 -4.78
CA SER A 425 9.75 15.58 -3.60
C SER A 425 8.32 15.14 -3.46
N TYR A 426 8.07 14.49 -2.34
CA TYR A 426 6.82 13.79 -2.06
C TYR A 426 6.61 13.73 -0.56
N PRO A 427 5.41 13.51 -0.03
CA PRO A 427 5.22 13.24 1.40
C PRO A 427 5.86 11.92 1.84
N PRO A 428 6.17 11.74 3.14
CA PRO A 428 6.63 10.46 3.66
C PRO A 428 5.58 9.35 3.50
N GLY A 429 6.01 8.09 3.49
CA GLY A 429 5.09 6.95 3.34
C GLY A 429 4.56 6.72 1.91
N THR A 430 5.10 7.43 0.92
CA THR A 430 4.74 7.28 -0.51
C THR A 430 5.57 6.24 -1.26
N GLY A 431 6.39 5.46 -0.55
CA GLY A 431 7.20 4.38 -1.13
C GLY A 431 8.50 4.85 -1.80
N ARG A 432 9.17 5.88 -1.24
CA ARG A 432 10.41 6.46 -1.76
C ARG A 432 11.57 5.45 -1.84
N THR A 433 11.81 4.70 -0.76
CA THR A 433 12.88 3.69 -0.71
C THR A 433 12.64 2.57 -1.72
N THR A 434 11.39 2.16 -1.92
CA THR A 434 11.01 1.24 -3.00
C THR A 434 11.30 1.82 -4.38
N ALA A 435 10.93 3.08 -4.64
CA ALA A 435 11.23 3.77 -5.90
C ALA A 435 12.74 3.83 -6.14
N LEU A 436 13.53 4.15 -5.11
CA LEU A 436 14.98 4.18 -5.12
C LEU A 436 15.56 2.82 -5.53
N ALA A 437 15.14 1.75 -4.85
CA ALA A 437 15.64 0.40 -5.09
C ALA A 437 15.29 -0.09 -6.51
N ILE A 438 14.05 0.10 -6.96
CA ILE A 438 13.63 -0.30 -8.33
C ILE A 438 14.39 0.51 -9.38
N ALA A 439 14.50 1.83 -9.21
CA ALA A 439 15.21 2.71 -10.14
C ALA A 439 16.68 2.30 -10.29
N LEU A 440 17.33 2.01 -9.17
CA LEU A 440 18.71 1.53 -9.11
C LEU A 440 18.88 0.18 -9.80
N LEU A 441 18.13 -0.83 -9.35
CA LEU A 441 18.24 -2.21 -9.85
C LEU A 441 17.89 -2.33 -11.33
N SER A 442 17.07 -1.41 -11.86
CA SER A 442 16.74 -1.40 -13.29
C SER A 442 17.90 -0.95 -14.19
N ARG A 443 18.99 -0.43 -13.61
CA ARG A 443 20.08 0.21 -14.36
C ARG A 443 21.47 -0.34 -14.06
N ILE A 444 21.63 -1.15 -13.00
CA ILE A 444 22.88 -1.82 -12.66
C ILE A 444 23.21 -2.91 -13.69
N ASP A 445 24.49 -3.03 -14.04
CA ASP A 445 25.01 -4.17 -14.78
C ASP A 445 25.43 -5.27 -13.80
N TYR A 446 24.75 -6.40 -13.83
CA TYR A 446 24.99 -7.51 -12.91
C TYR A 446 26.19 -8.40 -13.31
N SER A 447 26.76 -8.22 -14.50
CA SER A 447 27.91 -9.00 -14.95
C SER A 447 29.23 -8.61 -14.26
N SER A 448 29.29 -7.39 -13.71
CA SER A 448 30.46 -6.84 -13.02
C SER A 448 30.19 -6.68 -11.53
N THR A 449 30.86 -7.49 -10.70
CA THR A 449 30.67 -7.51 -9.24
C THR A 449 31.80 -6.84 -8.46
N THR A 450 32.91 -6.48 -9.11
CA THR A 450 34.13 -6.01 -8.44
C THR A 450 34.22 -4.50 -8.28
N HIS A 451 33.47 -3.73 -9.08
CA HIS A 451 33.52 -2.27 -9.08
C HIS A 451 32.14 -1.67 -8.76
N PRO A 452 32.05 -0.81 -7.73
CA PRO A 452 30.80 -0.12 -7.39
C PRO A 452 30.29 0.73 -8.55
N GLN A 453 29.06 0.42 -8.96
CA GLN A 453 28.31 1.18 -9.97
C GLN A 453 27.35 2.18 -9.32
N ALA A 454 26.96 1.95 -8.07
CA ALA A 454 26.12 2.87 -7.33
C ALA A 454 26.58 3.09 -5.89
N LEU A 455 26.47 4.34 -5.46
CA LEU A 455 26.59 4.75 -4.06
C LEU A 455 25.23 5.26 -3.58
N VAL A 456 24.66 4.57 -2.59
CA VAL A 456 23.43 5.00 -1.90
C VAL A 456 23.81 5.56 -0.54
N ILE A 457 23.67 6.87 -0.38
CA ILE A 457 24.06 7.60 0.82
C ILE A 457 22.84 7.90 1.68
N VAL A 458 22.85 7.39 2.90
CA VAL A 458 21.77 7.56 3.88
C VAL A 458 22.33 8.01 5.24
N PRO A 459 21.56 8.72 6.07
CA PRO A 459 22.14 9.43 7.21
C PRO A 459 22.46 8.55 8.42
N THR A 460 21.74 7.45 8.63
CA THR A 460 21.83 6.62 9.86
C THR A 460 22.13 5.15 9.54
N ARG A 461 22.62 4.40 10.53
CA ARG A 461 22.90 2.96 10.38
C ARG A 461 21.63 2.15 10.15
N LEU A 462 20.53 2.55 10.77
CA LEU A 462 19.22 1.95 10.60
C LEU A 462 18.71 2.08 9.17
N LEU A 463 18.88 3.27 8.57
CA LEU A 463 18.51 3.49 7.16
C LEU A 463 19.41 2.73 6.20
N VAL A 464 20.70 2.52 6.54
CA VAL A 464 21.56 1.65 5.73
C VAL A 464 20.98 0.24 5.66
N ARG A 465 20.60 -0.34 6.80
CA ARG A 465 20.01 -1.68 6.86
C ARG A 465 18.64 -1.75 6.18
N GLN A 466 17.77 -0.78 6.43
CA GLN A 466 16.47 -0.71 5.76
C GLN A 466 16.63 -0.68 4.24
N THR A 467 17.46 0.22 3.72
CA THR A 467 17.68 0.36 2.29
C THR A 467 18.37 -0.87 1.69
N GLU A 468 19.34 -1.47 2.40
CA GLU A 468 19.94 -2.76 2.01
C GLU A 468 18.87 -3.86 1.90
N ASN A 469 17.99 -3.99 2.89
CA ASN A 469 16.91 -4.97 2.87
C ASN A 469 16.01 -4.77 1.66
N TYR A 470 15.54 -3.55 1.40
CA TYR A 470 14.71 -3.25 0.23
C TYR A 470 15.41 -3.59 -1.09
N ILE A 471 16.70 -3.25 -1.23
CA ILE A 471 17.48 -3.56 -2.44
C ILE A 471 17.64 -5.08 -2.60
N ASN A 472 17.95 -5.82 -1.54
CA ASN A 472 18.10 -7.27 -1.59
C ASN A 472 16.76 -7.98 -1.84
N GLU A 473 15.67 -7.51 -1.24
CA GLU A 473 14.35 -8.10 -1.42
C GLU A 473 13.79 -7.88 -2.84
N ILE A 474 13.94 -6.69 -3.41
CA ILE A 474 13.55 -6.45 -4.81
C ILE A 474 14.56 -7.10 -5.76
N GLY A 475 15.84 -7.11 -5.40
CA GLY A 475 16.94 -7.66 -6.17
C GLY A 475 17.07 -9.19 -6.11
N ARG A 476 16.22 -9.90 -5.36
CA ARG A 476 16.34 -11.35 -5.10
C ARG A 476 16.49 -12.23 -6.35
N SER A 477 15.93 -11.77 -7.48
CA SER A 477 15.92 -12.51 -8.74
C SER A 477 16.92 -11.95 -9.76
N CYS A 478 17.76 -10.99 -9.35
CA CYS A 478 18.81 -10.37 -10.15
C CYS A 478 20.13 -11.11 -9.90
N ASP A 479 20.40 -12.13 -10.73
CA ASP A 479 21.61 -12.94 -10.62
C ASP A 479 22.87 -12.07 -10.76
N GLY A 480 23.79 -12.18 -9.80
CA GLY A 480 25.02 -11.39 -9.77
C GLY A 480 24.92 -10.06 -9.01
N LEU A 481 23.79 -9.76 -8.37
CA LEU A 481 23.68 -8.62 -7.45
C LEU A 481 24.53 -8.85 -6.19
N VAL A 482 25.46 -7.93 -5.94
CA VAL A 482 26.25 -7.82 -4.72
C VAL A 482 26.01 -6.43 -4.12
N VAL A 483 25.51 -6.41 -2.89
CA VAL A 483 25.26 -5.20 -2.10
C VAL A 483 26.16 -5.26 -0.87
N GLU A 484 26.87 -4.16 -0.59
CA GLU A 484 27.71 -4.02 0.59
C GLU A 484 27.28 -2.81 1.43
N THR A 485 27.39 -2.93 2.76
CA THR A 485 27.01 -1.87 3.69
C THR A 485 28.18 -1.26 4.43
N VAL A 486 28.23 0.08 4.46
CA VAL A 486 29.32 0.83 5.06
C VAL A 486 28.82 1.80 6.10
N THR A 487 29.02 1.44 7.37
CA THR A 487 28.62 2.23 8.53
C THR A 487 29.81 2.50 9.45
N ALA A 488 29.66 3.34 10.48
CA ALA A 488 30.72 3.62 11.44
C ALA A 488 31.37 2.35 12.04
N SER A 489 30.60 1.26 12.18
CA SER A 489 31.08 -0.03 12.68
C SER A 489 31.91 -0.87 11.68
N SER A 490 31.85 -0.56 10.38
CA SER A 490 32.53 -1.36 9.34
C SER A 490 34.06 -1.23 9.46
N LYS A 491 34.81 -2.34 9.39
CA LYS A 491 36.28 -2.38 9.55
C LYS A 491 37.01 -1.94 8.27
N LEU A 492 37.87 -0.93 8.35
CA LEU A 492 38.69 -0.43 7.22
C LEU A 492 39.89 -1.34 6.92
N THR A 493 39.63 -2.56 6.47
CA THR A 493 40.67 -3.60 6.30
C THR A 493 40.72 -4.20 4.91
N ALA A 494 39.57 -4.54 4.32
CA ALA A 494 39.47 -5.11 2.98
C ALA A 494 39.01 -4.06 1.97
N LYS A 495 39.30 -4.32 0.69
CA LYS A 495 38.62 -3.62 -0.41
C LYS A 495 37.16 -4.05 -0.47
N LEU A 496 36.28 -3.12 -0.84
CA LEU A 496 34.87 -3.44 -1.07
C LEU A 496 34.66 -3.70 -2.56
N GLU A 497 34.15 -4.89 -2.87
CA GLU A 497 33.83 -5.36 -4.21
C GLU A 497 32.33 -5.64 -4.24
N ALA A 498 31.55 -4.74 -4.83
CA ALA A 498 30.10 -4.82 -4.91
C ALA A 498 29.57 -4.04 -6.11
N ASN A 499 28.36 -4.35 -6.59
CA ASN A 499 27.65 -3.52 -7.56
C ASN A 499 27.12 -2.24 -6.90
N VAL A 500 26.59 -2.38 -5.68
CA VAL A 500 25.92 -1.33 -4.92
C VAL A 500 26.55 -1.22 -3.54
N ILE A 501 26.89 0.00 -3.12
CA ILE A 501 27.28 0.27 -1.73
C ILE A 501 26.23 1.18 -1.09
N VAL A 502 25.64 0.73 0.02
CA VAL A 502 24.75 1.54 0.86
C VAL A 502 25.52 2.01 2.10
N ALA A 503 25.58 3.31 2.35
CA ALA A 503 26.53 3.82 3.34
C ALA A 503 26.13 5.11 4.05
N THR A 504 26.72 5.30 5.23
CA THR A 504 26.77 6.61 5.86
C THR A 504 27.98 7.41 5.34
N PRO A 505 27.86 8.74 5.12
CA PRO A 505 28.87 9.53 4.41
C PRO A 505 30.27 9.48 5.04
N GLY A 506 30.33 9.51 6.38
CA GLY A 506 31.61 9.55 7.10
C GLY A 506 32.46 8.32 6.83
N ARG A 507 31.87 7.12 6.92
CA ARG A 507 32.65 5.90 6.77
C ARG A 507 33.01 5.63 5.31
N ILE A 508 32.10 5.82 4.37
CA ILE A 508 32.42 5.61 2.96
C ILE A 508 33.52 6.57 2.47
N PHE A 509 33.53 7.81 2.99
CA PHE A 509 34.61 8.74 2.71
C PHE A 509 35.98 8.22 3.16
N ASP A 510 36.05 7.55 4.32
CA ASP A 510 37.29 6.91 4.79
C ASP A 510 37.74 5.78 3.86
N TYR A 511 36.82 4.92 3.40
CA TYR A 511 37.12 3.85 2.45
C TYR A 511 37.69 4.41 1.13
N ILE A 512 37.06 5.45 0.58
CA ILE A 512 37.51 6.12 -0.64
C ILE A 512 38.89 6.75 -0.42
N ARG A 513 39.09 7.47 0.71
CA ARG A 513 40.38 8.10 1.03
C ARG A 513 41.51 7.07 1.14
N ARG A 514 41.22 5.89 1.69
CA ARG A 514 42.19 4.79 1.83
C ARG A 514 42.35 3.94 0.56
N ARG A 515 41.66 4.28 -0.53
CA ARG A 515 41.65 3.51 -1.79
C ARG A 515 41.18 2.06 -1.59
N LEU A 516 40.30 1.85 -0.61
CA LEU A 516 39.62 0.56 -0.37
C LEU A 516 38.35 0.43 -1.21
N VAL A 517 37.86 1.54 -1.78
CA VAL A 517 36.78 1.60 -2.75
C VAL A 517 37.30 2.38 -3.96
N ASP A 518 37.13 1.83 -5.15
CA ASP A 518 37.33 2.55 -6.40
C ASP A 518 35.99 3.10 -6.89
N THR A 519 35.88 4.42 -6.97
CA THR A 519 34.67 5.11 -7.42
C THR A 519 34.67 5.40 -8.92
N SER A 520 35.70 4.97 -9.67
CA SER A 520 35.86 5.28 -11.09
C SER A 520 34.71 4.81 -11.99
N GLN A 521 34.00 3.75 -11.58
CA GLN A 521 32.87 3.15 -12.29
C GLN A 521 31.50 3.53 -11.71
N VAL A 522 31.46 4.43 -10.72
CA VAL A 522 30.18 4.88 -10.15
C VAL A 522 29.40 5.66 -11.20
N ARG A 523 28.24 5.13 -11.54
CA ARG A 523 27.27 5.70 -12.49
C ARG A 523 26.10 6.36 -11.80
N PHE A 524 25.78 5.92 -10.58
CA PHE A 524 24.62 6.39 -9.84
C PHE A 524 25.00 6.84 -8.43
N PHE A 525 24.54 8.02 -8.04
CA PHE A 525 24.69 8.55 -6.69
C PHE A 525 23.33 8.91 -6.13
N LEU A 526 22.86 8.14 -5.16
CA LEU A 526 21.52 8.25 -4.61
C LEU A 526 21.60 8.77 -3.18
N VAL A 527 20.73 9.72 -2.83
CA VAL A 527 20.64 10.26 -1.48
C VAL A 527 19.19 10.21 -1.02
N ASP A 528 18.93 9.43 0.03
CA ASP A 528 17.63 9.39 0.70
C ASP A 528 17.64 10.30 1.93
N ASP A 529 16.48 10.85 2.32
CA ASP A 529 16.33 11.82 3.41
C ASP A 529 17.31 13.00 3.36
N VAL A 530 17.37 13.71 2.23
CA VAL A 530 18.24 14.89 2.04
C VAL A 530 18.11 15.91 3.17
N ASP A 531 16.90 16.12 3.69
CA ASP A 531 16.61 17.06 4.78
C ASP A 531 17.31 16.68 6.10
N TYR A 532 17.61 15.40 6.33
CA TYR A 532 18.45 15.01 7.47
C TYR A 532 19.87 15.57 7.34
N PHE A 533 20.46 15.55 6.15
CA PHE A 533 21.82 16.07 5.98
C PHE A 533 21.90 17.58 6.21
N VAL A 534 20.83 18.30 5.87
CA VAL A 534 20.73 19.74 6.08
C VAL A 534 20.82 20.10 7.56
N ASP A 535 20.11 19.36 8.43
CA ASP A 535 20.11 19.56 9.88
C ASP A 535 21.52 19.34 10.50
N PHE A 536 22.38 18.54 9.86
CA PHE A 536 23.69 18.17 10.35
C PHE A 536 24.81 18.59 9.39
N SER A 537 25.29 19.83 9.53
CA SER A 537 26.31 20.44 8.66
C SER A 537 27.55 19.58 8.40
N ALA A 538 28.04 18.83 9.40
CA ALA A 538 29.17 17.92 9.24
C ALA A 538 28.86 16.76 8.25
N LEU A 539 27.65 16.17 8.34
CA LEU A 539 27.20 15.13 7.43
C LEU A 539 26.98 15.69 6.02
N LYS A 540 26.38 16.89 5.90
CA LYS A 540 26.25 17.63 4.64
C LYS A 540 27.61 17.73 3.92
N GLN A 541 28.62 18.25 4.61
CA GLN A 541 29.96 18.44 4.05
C GLN A 541 30.64 17.12 3.65
N LEU A 542 30.47 16.06 4.45
CA LEU A 542 30.98 14.73 4.10
C LEU A 542 30.30 14.18 2.85
N CYS A 543 28.99 14.29 2.73
CA CYS A 543 28.23 13.84 1.56
C CYS A 543 28.73 14.54 0.26
N ILE A 544 28.92 15.86 0.30
CA ILE A 544 29.50 16.64 -0.81
C ILE A 544 30.89 16.12 -1.20
N ARG A 545 31.74 15.81 -0.21
CA ARG A 545 33.09 15.29 -0.47
C ARG A 545 33.06 13.90 -1.10
N VAL A 546 32.11 13.04 -0.73
CA VAL A 546 31.94 11.72 -1.35
C VAL A 546 31.46 11.88 -2.80
N ALA A 547 30.47 12.73 -3.05
CA ALA A 547 29.97 13.00 -4.40
C ALA A 547 31.07 13.51 -5.34
N ARG A 548 31.93 14.43 -4.87
CA ARG A 548 33.09 14.95 -5.63
C ARG A 548 34.16 13.91 -5.98
N LYS A 549 34.12 12.72 -5.38
CA LYS A 549 35.00 11.58 -5.71
C LYS A 549 34.42 10.68 -6.79
N SER A 550 33.16 10.87 -7.16
CA SER A 550 32.52 10.14 -8.25
C SER A 550 32.80 10.82 -9.60
N PRO A 551 32.72 10.09 -10.73
CA PRO A 551 32.86 10.66 -12.08
C PRO A 551 31.89 11.81 -12.32
N LYS A 552 32.29 12.79 -13.16
CA LYS A 552 31.41 13.91 -13.53
C LYS A 552 30.15 13.50 -14.29
N THR A 553 30.15 12.28 -14.86
CA THR A 553 29.04 11.64 -15.57
C THR A 553 28.16 10.79 -14.65
N THR A 554 28.26 10.94 -13.33
CA THR A 554 27.41 10.20 -12.37
C THR A 554 25.99 10.79 -12.38
N GLN A 555 24.95 10.00 -12.61
CA GLN A 555 23.56 10.45 -12.49
C GLN A 555 23.15 10.48 -11.02
N PHE A 556 22.51 11.56 -10.58
CA PHE A 556 22.05 11.72 -9.20
C PHE A 556 20.55 11.48 -9.05
N LEU A 557 20.15 10.86 -7.93
CA LEU A 557 18.76 10.79 -7.48
C LEU A 557 18.67 11.24 -6.02
N PHE A 558 17.87 12.27 -5.76
CA PHE A 558 17.67 12.84 -4.43
C PHE A 558 16.22 12.67 -3.99
N PHE A 559 15.99 12.19 -2.77
CA PHE A 559 14.69 12.23 -2.11
C PHE A 559 14.71 13.26 -0.98
N SER A 560 13.79 14.22 -1.04
CA SER A 560 13.69 15.33 -0.09
C SER A 560 12.24 15.74 0.13
N ASP A 561 11.97 16.41 1.23
CA ASP A 561 10.72 17.13 1.47
C ASP A 561 10.76 18.56 0.89
N LEU A 562 11.86 18.97 0.22
CA LEU A 562 12.09 20.27 -0.42
C LEU A 562 12.03 21.50 0.50
N SER A 563 12.64 21.43 1.69
CA SER A 563 13.01 22.65 2.39
C SER A 563 13.93 23.53 1.50
N MET A 564 13.88 24.86 1.68
CA MET A 564 14.75 25.79 0.95
C MET A 564 16.24 25.41 1.09
N GLN A 565 16.62 25.01 2.30
CA GLN A 565 17.98 24.58 2.63
C GLN A 565 18.37 23.24 1.98
N ALA A 566 17.41 22.30 1.83
CA ALA A 566 17.63 21.06 1.07
C ALA A 566 17.84 21.35 -0.42
N SER A 567 17.08 22.30 -0.99
CA SER A 567 17.26 22.72 -2.37
C SER A 567 18.66 23.31 -2.62
N GLU A 568 19.14 24.17 -1.72
CA GLU A 568 20.51 24.69 -1.78
C GLU A 568 21.57 23.57 -1.71
N PHE A 569 21.40 22.63 -0.79
CA PHE A 569 22.30 21.49 -0.64
C PHE A 569 22.35 20.61 -1.90
N VAL A 570 21.20 20.31 -2.49
CA VAL A 570 21.12 19.53 -3.73
C VAL A 570 21.77 20.28 -4.90
N ASN A 571 21.56 21.59 -5.00
CA ASN A 571 22.23 22.41 -6.02
C ASN A 571 23.76 22.38 -5.83
N ASP A 572 24.28 22.48 -4.61
CA ASP A 572 25.71 22.38 -4.32
C ASP A 572 26.31 21.02 -4.75
N MET A 573 25.56 19.94 -4.59
CA MET A 573 25.96 18.59 -5.03
C MET A 573 26.04 18.50 -6.55
N ILE A 574 24.97 18.92 -7.24
CA ILE A 574 24.84 18.81 -8.69
C ILE A 574 25.80 19.77 -9.42
N ARG A 575 26.20 20.90 -8.83
CA ARG A 575 27.20 21.82 -9.44
C ARG A 575 28.53 21.15 -9.83
N SER A 576 28.86 20.02 -9.21
CA SER A 576 30.09 19.26 -9.52
C SER A 576 29.93 18.26 -10.68
N ASN A 577 28.75 18.19 -11.28
CA ASN A 577 28.30 17.20 -12.25
C ASN A 577 28.01 17.81 -13.63
N THR A 578 27.99 17.00 -14.69
CA THR A 578 27.72 17.46 -16.08
C THR A 578 26.30 17.24 -16.57
N TRP A 579 25.44 16.50 -15.85
CA TRP A 579 24.07 16.25 -16.26
C TRP A 579 23.13 17.41 -15.91
N GLU A 580 22.15 17.64 -16.78
CA GLU A 580 21.03 18.52 -16.49
C GLU A 580 20.16 17.96 -15.35
N LYS A 581 19.44 18.86 -14.67
CA LYS A 581 18.48 18.49 -13.63
C LYS A 581 17.06 18.38 -14.17
N HIS A 582 16.35 17.36 -13.74
CA HIS A 582 14.92 17.21 -13.90
C HIS A 582 14.28 17.16 -12.51
N GLU A 583 13.49 18.17 -12.19
CA GLU A 583 12.86 18.27 -10.89
C GLU A 583 11.47 17.64 -10.96
N VAL A 584 11.30 16.56 -10.21
CA VAL A 584 10.02 15.86 -10.11
C VAL A 584 9.37 16.30 -8.80
N LYS A 585 8.46 17.26 -8.91
CA LYS A 585 7.58 17.66 -7.82
C LYS A 585 6.23 17.00 -8.04
N ALA A 586 5.76 16.19 -7.11
CA ALA A 586 4.31 16.00 -7.07
C ALA A 586 3.66 17.20 -6.38
N VAL A 587 2.55 17.62 -6.97
CA VAL A 587 1.52 18.38 -6.29
C VAL A 587 1.18 17.66 -4.99
N GLU A 588 1.03 18.44 -3.92
CA GLU A 588 0.59 18.01 -2.59
C GLU A 588 -0.43 16.87 -2.71
N LEU A 589 0.05 15.64 -2.53
CA LEU A 589 -0.84 14.59 -2.07
C LEU A 589 -1.25 15.13 -0.70
N ASN A 590 -2.48 15.62 -0.56
CA ASN A 590 -3.13 15.76 0.73
C ASN A 590 -3.04 14.39 1.38
N ALA A 591 -1.95 14.21 2.12
CA ALA A 591 -1.41 12.91 2.47
C ALA A 591 -2.27 12.39 3.59
N ASN A 592 -3.12 11.44 3.24
CA ASN A 592 -3.98 10.67 4.12
C ASN A 592 -5.12 11.50 4.73
N LYS A 593 -6.25 10.85 5.02
CA LYS A 593 -7.37 11.42 5.78
C LYS A 593 -6.95 11.60 7.26
N ILE A 594 -5.88 12.38 7.52
CA ILE A 594 -5.41 12.69 8.87
C ILE A 594 -6.31 13.78 9.44
N VAL A 595 -6.94 13.48 10.57
CA VAL A 595 -7.70 14.48 11.33
C VAL A 595 -6.75 15.11 12.33
N HIS A 596 -6.53 16.41 12.19
CA HIS A 596 -5.65 17.17 13.06
C HIS A 596 -6.45 17.73 14.23
N LEU A 597 -6.07 17.32 15.44
CA LEU A 597 -6.73 17.64 16.68
C LEU A 597 -5.84 18.53 17.54
N LEU A 598 -6.44 19.43 18.29
CA LEU A 598 -5.77 20.34 19.19
C LEU A 598 -6.42 20.25 20.58
N PHE A 599 -5.60 20.04 21.60
CA PHE A 599 -5.98 20.27 23.00
C PHE A 599 -5.16 21.42 23.56
N ARG A 600 -5.84 22.42 24.12
CA ARG A 600 -5.22 23.48 24.91
C ARG A 600 -5.13 23.00 26.36
N CYS A 601 -3.92 22.95 26.86
CA CYS A 601 -3.60 22.40 28.17
C CYS A 601 -3.16 23.54 29.08
N SER A 602 -3.64 23.57 30.32
CA SER A 602 -3.22 24.49 31.37
C SER A 602 -1.79 24.25 31.86
N GLY A 603 -1.22 23.07 31.58
CA GLY A 603 0.16 22.72 31.87
C GLY A 603 0.49 21.24 31.62
N GLU A 604 1.69 20.84 32.04
CA GLU A 604 2.23 19.47 31.87
C GLU A 604 1.33 18.37 32.45
N GLN A 605 0.70 18.60 33.61
CA GLN A 605 -0.14 17.58 34.24
C GLN A 605 -1.35 17.25 33.36
N GLU A 606 -1.99 18.25 32.77
CA GLU A 606 -3.14 18.04 31.89
C GLU A 606 -2.75 17.36 30.58
N LYS A 607 -1.55 17.65 30.04
CA LYS A 607 -1.01 16.90 28.87
C LYS A 607 -0.90 15.40 29.18
N LEU A 608 -0.43 15.04 30.38
CA LEU A 608 -0.32 13.64 30.82
C LEU A 608 -1.68 12.99 30.99
N ASP A 609 -2.64 13.70 31.62
CA ASP A 609 -3.99 13.20 31.84
C ASP A 609 -4.69 12.92 30.49
N ILE A 610 -4.51 13.79 29.49
CA ILE A 610 -5.02 13.60 28.12
C ILE A 610 -4.42 12.35 27.47
N ILE A 611 -3.10 12.16 27.57
CA ILE A 611 -2.43 10.98 26.99
C ILE A 611 -2.95 9.67 27.58
N CYS A 612 -3.26 9.64 28.87
CA CYS A 612 -3.76 8.42 29.53
C CYS A 612 -5.19 8.07 29.10
N LYS A 613 -6.01 9.09 28.82
CA LYS A 613 -7.41 8.90 28.44
C LYS A 613 -7.59 8.53 26.97
N LEU A 614 -6.79 9.10 26.06
CA LEU A 614 -6.95 8.89 24.61
C LEU A 614 -7.01 7.41 24.17
N PRO A 615 -6.16 6.48 24.69
CA PRO A 615 -6.24 5.05 24.38
C PRO A 615 -7.55 4.37 24.77
N GLY A 616 -8.30 4.91 25.74
CA GLY A 616 -9.60 4.38 26.17
C GLY A 616 -10.78 4.86 25.33
N VAL A 617 -10.63 6.01 24.65
CA VAL A 617 -11.70 6.70 23.91
C VAL A 617 -11.85 6.15 22.49
N VAL A 618 -10.73 5.79 21.85
CA VAL A 618 -10.70 5.20 20.51
C VAL A 618 -9.87 3.94 20.56
N GLN A 619 -10.25 2.91 19.80
CA GLN A 619 -9.41 1.72 19.66
C GLN A 619 -8.12 2.08 18.92
N ILE A 620 -7.05 2.34 19.69
CA ILE A 620 -5.72 2.64 19.16
C ILE A 620 -4.98 1.32 18.93
N SER A 621 -4.59 1.05 17.69
CA SER A 621 -3.77 -0.13 17.36
C SER A 621 -2.31 0.09 17.75
N MET A 622 -1.75 1.20 17.31
CA MET A 622 -0.39 1.67 17.60
C MET A 622 -0.40 3.19 17.79
N LEU A 623 0.42 3.68 18.71
CA LEU A 623 0.56 5.10 19.07
C LEU A 623 2.02 5.53 19.01
N ILE A 624 2.28 6.67 18.38
CA ILE A 624 3.61 7.32 18.40
C ILE A 624 3.47 8.66 19.11
N ILE A 625 4.31 8.91 20.10
CA ILE A 625 4.35 10.14 20.88
C ILE A 625 5.69 10.84 20.62
N PHE A 626 5.63 12.03 20.02
CA PHE A 626 6.79 12.88 19.79
C PHE A 626 7.02 13.82 20.98
N VAL A 627 8.23 13.79 21.51
CA VAL A 627 8.70 14.64 22.61
C VAL A 627 10.07 15.25 22.29
N GLN A 628 10.38 16.40 22.88
CA GLN A 628 11.64 17.10 22.75
C GLN A 628 12.64 16.71 23.85
N MET A 629 12.17 16.54 25.10
CA MET A 629 13.00 16.33 26.28
C MET A 629 12.99 14.88 26.78
N ARG A 630 14.15 14.42 27.27
CA ARG A 630 14.30 13.07 27.87
C ARG A 630 13.47 12.92 29.14
N SER A 631 13.35 13.97 29.95
CA SER A 631 12.55 13.98 31.19
C SER A 631 11.08 13.66 30.91
N SER A 632 10.47 14.37 29.96
CA SER A 632 9.08 14.16 29.53
C SER A 632 8.88 12.73 29.00
N ALA A 633 9.83 12.22 28.21
CA ALA A 633 9.78 10.83 27.73
C ALA A 633 9.70 9.80 28.87
N HIS A 634 10.49 9.97 29.94
CA HIS A 634 10.44 9.06 31.10
C HIS A 634 9.18 9.22 31.92
N GLN A 635 8.67 10.45 32.05
CA GLN A 635 7.42 10.72 32.77
C GLN A 635 6.22 10.09 32.05
N ILE A 636 6.09 10.30 30.74
CA ILE A 636 5.04 9.68 29.92
C ILE A 636 5.15 8.15 29.98
N GLN A 637 6.36 7.61 29.86
CA GLN A 637 6.56 6.16 29.99
C GLN A 637 6.09 5.63 31.35
N ARG A 638 6.37 6.33 32.44
CA ARG A 638 5.95 5.90 33.78
C ARG A 638 4.43 5.87 33.89
N VAL A 639 3.76 6.97 33.55
CA VAL A 639 2.30 7.09 33.72
C VAL A 639 1.56 6.09 32.81
N LEU A 640 1.96 5.98 31.54
CA LEU A 640 1.32 4.99 30.64
C LEU A 640 1.61 3.53 31.05
N ALA A 641 2.76 3.26 31.67
CA ALA A 641 3.08 1.91 32.16
C ALA A 641 2.25 1.55 33.40
N GLU A 642 1.94 2.54 34.26
CA GLU A 642 1.05 2.38 35.41
C GLU A 642 -0.38 2.03 34.96
N GLU A 643 -0.82 2.56 33.82
CA GLU A 643 -2.08 2.20 33.13
C GLU A 643 -2.00 0.86 32.38
N GLY A 644 -0.88 0.14 32.45
CA GLY A 644 -0.71 -1.19 31.87
C GLY A 644 -0.34 -1.22 30.39
N HIS A 645 0.07 -0.09 29.79
CA HIS A 645 0.48 -0.06 28.39
C HIS A 645 1.91 -0.57 28.19
N ALA A 646 2.10 -1.41 27.17
CA ALA A 646 3.44 -1.81 26.72
C ALA A 646 4.07 -0.71 25.85
N ILE A 647 5.18 -0.14 26.32
CA ILE A 647 5.77 1.08 25.76
C ILE A 647 7.25 0.87 25.42
N THR A 648 7.62 1.28 24.22
CA THR A 648 9.00 1.47 23.78
C THR A 648 9.38 2.94 23.91
N ASN A 649 10.52 3.24 24.53
CA ASN A 649 11.05 4.60 24.67
C ASN A 649 12.44 4.71 24.04
N LEU A 650 12.55 5.33 22.86
CA LEU A 650 13.83 5.45 22.13
C LEU A 650 14.83 6.38 22.80
N PHE A 651 14.44 7.13 23.84
CA PHE A 651 15.41 7.84 24.65
C PHE A 651 16.23 6.88 25.51
N LYS A 652 15.75 5.68 25.84
CA LYS A 652 16.52 4.73 26.65
C LYS A 652 17.72 4.14 25.91
N ALA A 653 17.65 4.01 24.59
CA ALA A 653 18.74 3.49 23.77
C ALA A 653 20.04 4.31 23.94
N THR A 654 21.11 3.61 24.31
CA THR A 654 22.47 4.14 24.44
C THR A 654 23.28 3.93 23.17
N ASP A 655 22.92 2.94 22.34
CA ASP A 655 23.50 2.68 21.04
C ASP A 655 22.43 2.27 20.00
N ASP A 656 22.86 2.10 18.74
CA ASP A 656 21.96 1.72 17.64
C ASP A 656 21.38 0.30 17.80
N SER A 657 22.09 -0.61 18.49
CA SER A 657 21.63 -1.99 18.67
C SER A 657 20.46 -2.05 19.65
N GLU A 658 20.54 -1.30 20.76
CA GLU A 658 19.42 -1.14 21.69
C GLU A 658 18.25 -0.39 21.02
N MET A 659 18.56 0.56 20.14
CA MET A 659 17.53 1.27 19.38
C MET A 659 16.77 0.32 18.44
N GLU A 660 17.46 -0.59 17.76
CA GLU A 660 16.85 -1.63 16.92
C GLU A 660 15.95 -2.55 17.72
N GLU A 661 16.42 -3.08 18.85
CA GLU A 661 15.62 -3.98 19.70
C GLU A 661 14.32 -3.30 20.18
N LEU A 662 14.42 -2.01 20.53
CA LEU A 662 13.28 -1.20 20.93
C LEU A 662 12.29 -0.98 19.78
N LEU A 663 12.79 -0.66 18.58
CA LEU A 663 11.99 -0.51 17.37
C LEU A 663 11.32 -1.83 16.97
N GLU A 664 12.03 -2.96 17.04
CA GLU A 664 11.51 -4.29 16.74
C GLU A 664 10.35 -4.67 17.67
N LYS A 665 10.42 -4.33 18.96
CA LYS A 665 9.30 -4.51 19.90
C LYS A 665 8.06 -3.74 19.46
N PHE A 666 8.22 -2.54 18.92
CA PHE A 666 7.11 -1.75 18.39
C PHE A 666 6.60 -2.31 17.06
N GLU A 667 7.50 -2.71 16.16
CA GLU A 667 7.18 -3.31 14.86
C GLU A 667 6.41 -4.63 14.97
N THR A 668 6.82 -5.50 15.90
CA THR A 668 6.19 -6.80 16.16
C THR A 668 4.92 -6.69 17.01
N GLY A 669 4.59 -5.50 17.52
CA GLY A 669 3.43 -5.25 18.37
C GLY A 669 3.57 -5.72 19.82
N GLN A 670 4.77 -6.11 20.24
CA GLN A 670 5.07 -6.37 21.66
C GLN A 670 4.91 -5.10 22.51
N ALA A 671 5.19 -3.93 21.91
CA ALA A 671 4.84 -2.62 22.45
C ALA A 671 3.87 -1.91 21.49
N LYS A 672 2.81 -1.31 22.05
CA LYS A 672 1.82 -0.55 21.27
C LYS A 672 2.09 0.96 21.24
N VAL A 673 2.97 1.44 22.12
CA VAL A 673 3.31 2.85 22.24
C VAL A 673 4.80 3.05 21.97
N LEU A 674 5.14 4.00 21.08
CA LEU A 674 6.50 4.43 20.80
C LEU A 674 6.70 5.90 21.23
N ILE A 675 7.59 6.14 22.18
CA ILE A 675 8.01 7.49 22.58
C ILE A 675 9.34 7.82 21.91
N THR A 676 9.37 8.92 21.14
CA THR A 676 10.54 9.27 20.31
C THR A 676 10.65 10.77 20.04
N LYS A 677 11.72 11.17 19.36
CA LYS A 677 11.93 12.50 18.77
C LYS A 677 12.03 12.35 17.25
N ASP A 678 11.55 13.34 16.49
CA ASP A 678 11.43 13.27 15.01
C ASP A 678 12.69 12.71 14.32
N TYR A 679 13.86 13.31 14.58
CA TYR A 679 15.09 12.93 13.89
C TYR A 679 15.51 11.47 14.13
N LYS A 680 15.14 10.85 15.26
CA LYS A 680 15.49 9.46 15.56
C LYS A 680 14.75 8.48 14.66
N THR A 681 13.57 8.85 14.17
CA THR A 681 12.72 7.98 13.36
C THR A 681 12.60 8.43 11.91
N ARG A 682 13.29 9.50 11.52
CA ARG A 682 13.25 10.03 10.15
C ARG A 682 13.72 8.97 9.16
N GLY A 683 13.01 8.84 8.04
CA GLY A 683 13.27 7.82 7.02
C GLY A 683 12.84 6.39 7.36
N LEU A 684 12.78 6.05 8.65
CA LEU A 684 12.50 4.69 9.07
C LEU A 684 11.08 4.29 8.68
N ASP A 685 10.91 3.10 8.15
CA ASP A 685 9.61 2.58 7.75
C ASP A 685 8.88 1.96 8.95
N LEU A 686 8.43 2.82 9.87
CA LEU A 686 7.66 2.38 11.03
C LEU A 686 6.27 1.87 10.62
N PRO A 687 5.67 0.92 11.37
CA PRO A 687 4.29 0.51 11.15
C PRO A 687 3.34 1.72 11.17
N SER A 688 2.28 1.66 10.37
CA SER A 688 1.25 2.69 10.38
C SER A 688 0.64 2.79 11.78
N SER A 689 0.67 3.98 12.38
CA SER A 689 -0.06 4.23 13.61
C SER A 689 -1.48 4.68 13.31
N SER A 690 -2.43 4.37 14.19
CA SER A 690 -3.77 4.95 14.13
C SER A 690 -3.78 6.37 14.69
N MET A 691 -2.80 6.70 15.53
CA MET A 691 -2.66 8.00 16.16
C MET A 691 -1.19 8.41 16.31
N VAL A 692 -0.93 9.69 16.12
CA VAL A 692 0.31 10.37 16.48
C VAL A 692 -0.04 11.47 17.48
N ILE A 693 0.72 11.57 18.55
CA ILE A 693 0.62 12.67 19.54
C ILE A 693 1.90 13.50 19.46
N ASN A 694 1.76 14.77 19.12
CA ASN A 694 2.78 15.77 19.35
C ASN A 694 2.59 16.31 20.77
N TYR A 695 3.33 15.73 21.72
CA TYR A 695 3.32 16.18 23.12
C TYR A 695 3.96 17.56 23.25
N ASP A 696 5.05 17.72 22.51
CA ASP A 696 5.74 18.98 22.29
C ASP A 696 5.55 19.36 20.83
N ILE A 697 5.04 20.57 20.58
CA ILE A 697 4.84 21.07 19.22
C ILE A 697 6.21 21.21 18.54
N PRO A 698 6.38 20.76 17.28
CA PRO A 698 7.60 21.04 16.54
C PRO A 698 7.76 22.55 16.35
N ASP A 699 8.97 23.01 16.05
CA ASP A 699 9.21 24.40 15.65
C ASP A 699 8.28 24.78 14.47
N ALA A 700 8.13 26.07 14.16
CA ALA A 700 7.26 26.59 13.09
C ALA A 700 7.68 26.23 11.64
N ASP A 701 8.22 25.01 11.45
CA ASP A 701 8.57 24.35 10.20
C ASP A 701 7.44 23.38 9.79
N PRO A 702 6.64 23.73 8.76
CA PRO A 702 5.54 22.89 8.28
C PRO A 702 5.98 21.50 7.83
N TYR A 703 7.17 21.37 7.24
CA TYR A 703 7.66 20.08 6.74
C TYR A 703 7.93 19.11 7.88
N ARG A 704 8.47 19.61 9.00
CA ARG A 704 8.72 18.80 10.19
C ARG A 704 7.42 18.31 10.82
N TYR A 705 6.42 19.16 10.89
CA TYR A 705 5.09 18.77 11.38
C TYR A 705 4.47 17.70 10.49
N ILE A 706 4.42 17.92 9.16
CA ILE A 706 3.87 16.97 8.19
C ILE A 706 4.59 15.62 8.29
N ARG A 707 5.92 15.61 8.45
CA ARG A 707 6.69 14.37 8.69
C ARG A 707 6.23 13.60 9.92
N GLN A 708 6.04 14.27 11.05
CA GLN A 708 5.59 13.63 12.29
C GLN A 708 4.20 13.03 12.13
N VAL A 709 3.25 13.81 11.62
CA VAL A 709 1.85 13.39 11.52
C VAL A 709 1.63 12.36 10.41
N SER A 710 2.46 12.34 9.36
CA SER A 710 2.42 11.32 8.29
C SER A 710 2.70 9.89 8.78
N ARG A 711 3.14 9.72 10.03
CA ARG A 711 3.22 8.40 10.68
C ARG A 711 1.84 7.83 11.01
N ALA A 712 0.84 8.69 11.14
CA ALA A 712 -0.56 8.32 11.23
C ALA A 712 -1.12 8.00 9.83
N GLY A 713 -1.84 6.89 9.71
CA GLY A 713 -2.63 6.56 8.52
C GLY A 713 -1.84 6.37 7.22
N LYS A 714 -0.86 5.46 7.17
CA LYS A 714 -0.12 5.17 5.92
C LYS A 714 -0.98 4.45 4.86
N ALA A 715 -0.58 4.56 3.59
CA ALA A 715 -1.14 3.83 2.45
C ALA A 715 -2.65 4.01 2.23
N GLY A 716 -3.15 5.24 2.43
CA GLY A 716 -4.58 5.58 2.22
C GLY A 716 -5.49 5.33 3.42
N ARG A 717 -4.95 4.84 4.54
CA ARG A 717 -5.69 4.73 5.81
C ARG A 717 -5.85 6.10 6.46
N SER A 718 -6.94 6.28 7.20
CA SER A 718 -7.11 7.47 8.02
C SER A 718 -6.30 7.39 9.31
N GLY A 719 -5.99 8.54 9.91
CA GLY A 719 -5.27 8.61 11.18
C GLY A 719 -5.61 9.88 11.96
N PHE A 720 -5.20 9.93 13.23
CA PHE A 720 -5.36 11.11 14.07
C PHE A 720 -4.01 11.72 14.42
N ALA A 721 -3.91 13.04 14.30
CA ALA A 721 -2.75 13.81 14.74
C ALA A 721 -3.17 14.71 15.90
N VAL A 722 -2.86 14.32 17.13
CA VAL A 722 -3.20 15.07 18.34
C VAL A 722 -2.06 15.99 18.71
N ASN A 723 -2.36 17.26 18.96
CA ASN A 723 -1.40 18.29 19.31
C ASN A 723 -1.74 18.85 20.70
N LEU A 724 -0.79 18.78 21.63
CA LEU A 724 -0.95 19.26 23.00
C LEU A 724 -0.21 20.58 23.17
N VAL A 725 -0.96 21.67 23.34
CA VAL A 725 -0.43 23.03 23.39
C VAL A 725 -0.60 23.58 24.80
N SER A 726 0.48 24.08 25.41
CA SER A 726 0.46 24.63 26.77
C SER A 726 0.62 26.15 26.85
N ASP A 727 1.03 26.80 25.76
CA ASP A 727 1.18 28.25 25.70
C ASP A 727 0.80 28.83 24.34
N GLU A 728 0.63 30.16 24.29
CA GLU A 728 0.20 30.86 23.07
C GLU A 728 1.27 30.86 21.97
N THR A 729 2.56 30.74 22.32
CA THR A 729 3.63 30.70 21.30
C THR A 729 3.60 29.37 20.54
N GLU A 730 3.40 28.26 21.26
CA GLU A 730 3.15 26.94 20.67
C GLU A 730 1.87 26.95 19.81
N LEU A 731 0.81 27.63 20.26
CA LEU A 731 -0.45 27.76 19.53
C LEU A 731 -0.26 28.51 18.20
N ASP A 732 0.42 29.65 18.25
CA ASP A 732 0.69 30.48 17.06
C ASP A 732 1.59 29.75 16.06
N ALA A 733 2.61 29.03 16.54
CA ALA A 733 3.45 28.18 15.71
C ALA A 733 2.61 27.09 15.00
N LEU A 734 1.74 26.40 15.73
CA LEU A 734 0.88 25.35 15.16
C LEU A 734 -0.14 25.93 14.16
N ARG A 735 -0.70 27.11 14.43
CA ARG A 735 -1.61 27.81 13.51
C ARG A 735 -0.90 28.25 12.23
N SER A 736 0.32 28.76 12.34
CA SER A 736 1.16 29.10 11.18
C SER A 736 1.44 27.87 10.31
N VAL A 737 1.76 26.75 10.94
CA VAL A 737 1.95 25.47 10.26
C VAL A 737 0.66 24.98 9.60
N ALA A 738 -0.49 25.10 10.25
CA ALA A 738 -1.79 24.73 9.68
C ALA A 738 -2.16 25.59 8.47
N ALA A 739 -1.91 26.90 8.54
CA ALA A 739 -2.12 27.81 7.42
C ALA A 739 -1.20 27.47 6.24
N SER A 740 0.09 27.23 6.49
CA SER A 740 1.05 26.89 5.45
C SER A 740 0.85 25.50 4.87
N GLY A 741 0.37 24.53 5.66
CA GLY A 741 0.10 23.16 5.23
C GLY A 741 -1.33 22.92 4.76
N CYS A 742 -2.15 23.98 4.70
CA CYS A 742 -3.54 23.96 4.24
C CYS A 742 -4.41 22.86 4.87
N PHE A 743 -4.31 22.66 6.20
CA PHE A 743 -5.13 21.69 6.93
C PHE A 743 -5.94 22.33 8.06
N ASN A 744 -7.08 21.71 8.40
CA ASN A 744 -7.96 22.20 9.46
C ASN A 744 -7.57 21.61 10.82
N LEU A 745 -7.43 22.48 11.83
CA LEU A 745 -7.27 22.10 13.23
C LEU A 745 -8.64 22.03 13.90
N HIS A 746 -8.95 20.88 14.51
CA HIS A 746 -10.16 20.70 15.31
C HIS A 746 -9.79 20.78 16.80
N GLU A 747 -10.24 21.83 17.46
CA GLU A 747 -10.05 22.01 18.90
C GLU A 747 -11.04 21.13 19.68
N LEU A 748 -10.52 20.39 20.66
CA LEU A 748 -11.29 19.55 21.58
C LEU A 748 -11.08 20.02 23.02
N ASP A 749 -12.13 19.94 23.82
CA ASP A 749 -12.10 20.28 25.25
C ASP A 749 -11.66 19.05 26.07
N SER A 750 -10.63 19.22 26.88
CA SER A 750 -10.12 18.19 27.81
C SER A 750 -11.08 17.91 28.97
N ASN A 751 -12.12 18.72 29.17
CA ASN A 751 -13.16 18.53 30.18
C ASN A 751 -14.40 17.79 29.65
N ASP A 752 -14.59 17.71 28.33
CA ASP A 752 -15.74 17.06 27.69
C ASP A 752 -15.30 15.86 26.83
N TRP A 753 -14.99 14.76 27.52
CA TRP A 753 -14.54 13.53 26.87
C TRP A 753 -15.63 12.82 26.07
N ASP A 754 -16.91 13.02 26.41
CA ASP A 754 -18.03 12.45 25.67
C ASP A 754 -18.15 13.09 24.29
N ALA A 755 -18.03 14.42 24.21
CA ALA A 755 -17.99 15.14 22.93
C ALA A 755 -16.74 14.78 22.11
N ALA A 756 -15.58 14.68 22.75
CA ALA A 756 -14.34 14.25 22.10
C ALA A 756 -14.47 12.83 21.53
N GLU A 757 -15.03 11.89 22.31
CA GLU A 757 -15.28 10.52 21.87
C GLU A 757 -16.25 10.48 20.69
N GLN A 758 -17.35 11.23 20.76
CA GLN A 758 -18.33 11.29 19.69
C GLN A 758 -17.72 11.85 18.41
N PHE A 759 -16.93 12.93 18.50
CA PHE A 759 -16.21 13.49 17.37
C PHE A 759 -15.27 12.47 16.72
N LEU A 760 -14.43 11.83 17.52
CA LEU A 760 -13.48 10.83 17.05
C LEU A 760 -14.19 9.64 16.39
N ARG A 761 -15.25 9.12 17.02
CA ARG A 761 -16.08 8.03 16.46
C ARG A 761 -16.76 8.45 15.15
N ASN A 762 -17.23 9.68 15.05
CA ASN A 762 -17.84 10.20 13.82
C ASN A 762 -16.81 10.33 12.69
N CYS A 763 -15.60 10.80 12.99
CA CYS A 763 -14.49 10.78 12.03
C CYS A 763 -14.19 9.36 11.56
N THR A 764 -14.09 8.39 12.47
CA THR A 764 -13.84 6.98 12.09
C THR A 764 -14.98 6.37 11.27
N ARG A 765 -16.23 6.80 11.48
CA ARG A 765 -17.41 6.31 10.73
C ARG A 765 -17.57 6.98 9.35
N SER A 766 -17.42 8.30 9.27
CA SER A 766 -17.54 9.08 8.03
C SER A 766 -16.46 8.71 7.01
N GLN A 767 -15.31 8.24 7.48
CA GLN A 767 -14.19 7.84 6.62
C GLN A 767 -14.31 6.43 6.02
N ARG A 768 -15.38 5.67 6.34
CA ARG A 768 -15.68 4.33 5.79
C ARG A 768 -16.46 4.35 4.47
N PHE A 769 -16.74 5.53 3.92
CA PHE A 769 -17.42 5.72 2.63
C PHE A 769 -16.45 6.24 1.57
#